data_AF-A0A0B1U380-F1
#
_entry.id   AF-A0A0B1U380-F1
#
_cell.length_a   1.000
_cell.length_b   1.000
_cell.length_c   1.000
_cell.angle_alpha   90.00
_cell.angle_beta   90.00
_cell.angle_gamma   90.00
#
_symmetry.space_group_name_H-M   'P 1'
#
loop_
_entity.id
_entity.type
_entity.pdbx_description
1 polymer ?
#
loop_
_entity_poly.entity_id
_entity_poly.type
_entity_poly.pdbx_seq_one_letter_code
_entity_poly.pdbx_strand_id
1 'polypeptide(L)'
;MEHAKMQCRTPFPCPAEALADPGRGLGLARTLWSRNRREMALDVYDQLAQAHPGYAVPLLAEAYDRMREIDPPTRYTLYQSRFFDFAIAPGDTVLDIGSGHMPFPLSTHLADISLTDGQVGRAGAAFRHVDGKPAYEVRVENTGFADKQFDFVYCSHVLEHVSDPTAACRELMRIAKRGYIETPTKGKDTLMGSARVSNHRWHVERLGETLVFTEYEARDLAGFGVDILMNMHINPRTDREKAFSALIWLRADQCNTMLAWDGSFDFEVRRPAAAPRSVHCATTTPPRPAPEPMPEAPQAPRPLRLMQVHTFYADYLHAFYSRRPGLAYAPYAEQVAALRSDGFSAVHLLAEHLGPLGYEAQLVVANNLAAQHAWAFEQGLADHRRGPSQEDILLAQVEAFAPDVLYLSDPITFDAGFVRKLSPRPRLVVGWRAANIPHTWDATEFDLILSNLAGLRDKALAMGARDAAHFHPGFPESLLAAVKDQEPTHDVCFCGQINASQYRSRNARLHLLANGCAQGRFGLRLNLSGHLEAATPLLRAANTGPCFGLDMYRALRSGRIVFDARGDIGLLGPDGAAHDLAGRQTANMRIFETTGVGAFLLTEHFDNVEEYFQPGREIETYADDRELLEKIDYYLKHEDQRLEIAARGLARCRKQHSIRARARDFDALIRERLVASPGESQTALFAARPSPEFVTAKAAVLTQKLERLAFLGSVPEDAVRRLLGDITPVTKALLQADAFQAALALTGAAKALQVPVNNLEFLRALAFLALDERASAREALTEELRLFPDNAEARAMLLALAEEPMA
;
A
#
# COMPACT_ATOMS: atom_id res chain seq x y z
N MET A 1 46.58 -18.00 -31.06
CA MET A 1 45.34 -17.77 -31.83
C MET A 1 44.81 -16.42 -31.39
N GLU A 2 44.79 -15.42 -32.27
CA GLU A 2 44.06 -14.18 -31.98
C GLU A 2 42.59 -14.56 -31.78
N HIS A 3 42.07 -14.35 -30.57
CA HIS A 3 40.63 -14.50 -30.33
C HIS A 3 39.92 -13.47 -31.21
N ALA A 4 38.94 -13.91 -32.00
CA ALA A 4 38.15 -13.02 -32.84
C ALA A 4 37.52 -11.94 -31.94
N LYS A 5 37.88 -10.67 -32.16
CA LYS A 5 37.26 -9.56 -31.44
C LYS A 5 35.77 -9.53 -31.77
N MET A 6 34.96 -9.27 -30.76
CA MET A 6 33.52 -9.04 -30.92
C MET A 6 33.31 -7.88 -31.89
N GLN A 7 32.62 -8.11 -33.01
CA GLN A 7 32.45 -7.10 -34.08
C GLN A 7 30.98 -6.68 -34.19
N CYS A 8 30.77 -5.38 -34.43
CA CYS A 8 29.47 -4.92 -34.92
C CYS A 8 29.20 -5.57 -36.27
N ARG A 9 28.03 -6.19 -36.39
CA ARG A 9 27.63 -6.83 -37.62
C ARG A 9 27.22 -5.78 -38.65
N THR A 10 27.62 -6.00 -39.90
CA THR A 10 27.05 -5.26 -41.04
C THR A 10 25.70 -5.88 -41.44
N PRO A 11 24.59 -5.12 -41.45
CA PRO A 11 23.29 -5.64 -41.87
C PRO A 11 23.33 -6.22 -43.28
N PHE A 12 22.55 -7.28 -43.53
CA PHE A 12 22.47 -7.88 -44.86
C PHE A 12 21.80 -6.91 -45.84
N PRO A 13 22.47 -6.48 -46.93
CA PRO A 13 21.88 -5.52 -47.86
C PRO A 13 20.79 -6.19 -48.70
N CYS A 14 19.57 -5.63 -48.66
CA CYS A 14 18.48 -6.08 -49.52
C CYS A 14 18.83 -5.74 -50.99
N PRO A 15 18.77 -6.72 -51.93
CA PRO A 15 19.04 -6.45 -53.34
C PRO A 15 18.13 -5.34 -53.89
N ALA A 16 18.68 -4.44 -54.71
CA ALA A 16 17.96 -3.25 -55.19
C ALA A 16 16.61 -3.58 -55.86
N GLU A 17 16.54 -4.67 -56.64
CA GLU A 17 15.30 -5.12 -57.29
C GLU A 17 14.25 -5.63 -56.29
N ALA A 18 14.69 -6.23 -55.20
CA ALA A 18 13.81 -6.69 -54.12
C ALA A 18 13.38 -5.53 -53.20
N LEU A 19 14.26 -4.53 -53.03
CA LEU A 19 13.97 -3.33 -52.27
C LEU A 19 12.99 -2.41 -53.00
N ALA A 20 13.01 -2.36 -54.34
CA ALA A 20 12.14 -1.51 -55.15
C ALA A 20 10.66 -1.97 -55.18
N ASP A 21 10.39 -3.25 -54.96
CA ASP A 21 9.05 -3.85 -54.99
C ASP A 21 8.76 -4.59 -53.67
N PRO A 22 7.83 -4.08 -52.83
CA PRO A 22 7.47 -4.70 -51.56
C PRO A 22 7.08 -6.18 -51.66
N GLY A 23 6.45 -6.60 -52.76
CA GLY A 23 6.06 -8.00 -52.96
C GLY A 23 7.26 -8.91 -53.19
N ARG A 24 8.23 -8.48 -54.00
CA ARG A 24 9.49 -9.21 -54.22
C ARG A 24 10.36 -9.24 -52.97
N GLY A 25 10.48 -8.09 -52.29
CA GLY A 25 11.18 -8.00 -51.02
C GLY A 25 10.62 -8.93 -49.96
N LEU A 26 9.29 -8.98 -49.82
CA LEU A 26 8.62 -9.87 -48.89
C LEU A 26 8.84 -11.35 -49.25
N GLY A 27 8.82 -11.69 -50.53
CA GLY A 27 9.18 -13.03 -51.02
C GLY A 27 10.61 -13.42 -50.63
N LEU A 28 11.56 -12.50 -50.74
CA LEU A 28 12.95 -12.72 -50.31
C LEU A 28 13.03 -12.91 -48.79
N ALA A 29 12.39 -12.05 -48.00
CA ALA A 29 12.38 -12.15 -46.54
C ALA A 29 11.83 -13.51 -46.06
N ARG A 30 10.69 -13.95 -46.62
CA ARG A 30 10.09 -15.27 -46.34
C ARG A 30 11.00 -16.43 -46.74
N THR A 31 11.70 -16.31 -47.86
CA THR A 31 12.66 -17.34 -48.32
C THR A 31 13.88 -17.42 -47.41
N LEU A 32 14.42 -16.28 -46.97
CA LEU A 32 15.52 -16.24 -46.00
C LEU A 32 15.07 -16.84 -44.68
N TRP A 33 13.85 -16.51 -44.22
CA TRP A 33 13.26 -17.07 -43.00
C TRP A 33 13.15 -18.60 -43.06
N SER A 34 12.57 -19.14 -44.14
CA SER A 34 12.39 -20.59 -44.31
C SER A 34 13.71 -21.36 -44.43
N ARG A 35 14.79 -20.69 -44.88
CA ARG A 35 16.15 -21.24 -44.92
C ARG A 35 16.93 -21.05 -43.61
N ASN A 36 16.24 -20.67 -42.52
CA ASN A 36 16.84 -20.38 -41.22
C ASN A 36 17.87 -19.23 -41.24
N ARG A 37 17.83 -18.36 -42.25
CA ARG A 37 18.64 -17.14 -42.37
C ARG A 37 17.88 -15.96 -41.76
N ARG A 38 17.45 -16.12 -40.51
CA ARG A 38 16.45 -15.26 -39.84
C ARG A 38 16.91 -13.81 -39.67
N GLU A 39 18.16 -13.59 -39.33
CA GLU A 39 18.74 -12.25 -39.15
C GLU A 39 18.69 -11.45 -40.46
N MET A 40 19.07 -12.08 -41.56
CA MET A 40 19.01 -11.47 -42.90
C MET A 40 17.57 -11.20 -43.32
N ALA A 41 16.64 -12.08 -42.97
CA ALA A 41 15.22 -11.86 -43.23
C ALA A 41 14.72 -10.61 -42.49
N LEU A 42 15.10 -10.43 -41.21
CA LEU A 42 14.77 -9.24 -40.42
C LEU A 42 15.40 -7.97 -40.99
N ASP A 43 16.64 -8.04 -41.48
CA ASP A 43 17.30 -6.92 -42.16
C ASP A 43 16.57 -6.52 -43.45
N VAL A 44 16.02 -7.49 -44.19
CA VAL A 44 15.18 -7.23 -45.37
C VAL A 44 13.86 -6.58 -44.96
N TYR A 45 13.16 -7.08 -43.92
CA TYR A 45 11.94 -6.45 -43.41
C TYR A 45 12.17 -5.00 -43.00
N ASP A 46 13.27 -4.73 -42.30
CA ASP A 46 13.65 -3.40 -41.83
C ASP A 46 13.92 -2.43 -43.00
N GLN A 47 14.74 -2.86 -43.97
CA GLN A 47 15.03 -2.06 -45.16
C GLN A 47 13.78 -1.80 -46.02
N LEU A 48 12.88 -2.78 -46.16
CA LEU A 48 11.62 -2.59 -46.88
C LEU A 48 10.70 -1.59 -46.17
N ALA A 49 10.59 -1.66 -44.85
CA ALA A 49 9.78 -0.72 -44.07
C ALA A 49 10.30 0.73 -44.20
N GLN A 50 11.63 0.91 -44.27
CA GLN A 50 12.26 2.21 -44.50
C GLN A 50 12.08 2.71 -45.94
N ALA A 51 12.23 1.83 -46.93
CA ALA A 51 12.09 2.18 -48.34
C ALA A 51 10.63 2.45 -48.75
N HIS A 52 9.65 1.85 -48.05
CA HIS A 52 8.22 1.97 -48.34
C HIS A 52 7.40 2.36 -47.09
N PRO A 53 7.52 3.60 -46.58
CA PRO A 53 6.84 4.00 -45.34
C PRO A 53 5.31 3.84 -45.39
N GLY A 54 4.69 4.05 -46.55
CA GLY A 54 3.25 3.85 -46.76
C GLY A 54 2.78 2.39 -46.64
N TYR A 55 3.71 1.43 -46.68
CA TYR A 55 3.45 -0.01 -46.55
C TYR A 55 4.17 -0.64 -45.35
N ALA A 56 4.73 0.18 -44.45
CA ALA A 56 5.52 -0.29 -43.32
C ALA A 56 4.70 -1.12 -42.30
N VAL A 57 3.43 -0.76 -42.05
CA VAL A 57 2.60 -1.46 -41.05
C VAL A 57 2.42 -2.95 -41.38
N PRO A 58 1.96 -3.35 -42.59
CA PRO A 58 1.88 -4.76 -42.95
C PRO A 58 3.22 -5.50 -42.91
N LEU A 59 4.31 -4.85 -43.35
CA LEU A 59 5.65 -5.44 -43.37
C LEU A 59 6.15 -5.75 -41.95
N LEU A 60 6.02 -4.78 -41.04
CA LEU A 60 6.45 -4.90 -39.65
C LEU A 60 5.52 -5.83 -38.86
N ALA A 61 4.22 -5.85 -39.15
CA ALA A 61 3.29 -6.81 -38.55
C ALA A 61 3.64 -8.26 -38.91
N GLU A 62 4.03 -8.53 -40.16
CA GLU A 62 4.52 -9.85 -40.55
C GLU A 62 5.86 -10.18 -39.89
N ALA A 63 6.80 -9.22 -39.81
CA ALA A 63 8.05 -9.41 -39.08
C ALA A 63 7.80 -9.80 -37.61
N TYR A 64 6.80 -9.18 -36.97
CA TYR A 64 6.36 -9.55 -35.63
C TYR A 64 5.85 -10.99 -35.58
N ASP A 65 4.94 -11.37 -36.49
CA ASP A 65 4.37 -12.71 -36.52
C ASP A 65 5.44 -13.79 -36.74
N ARG A 66 6.42 -13.53 -37.62
CA ARG A 66 7.60 -14.39 -37.82
C ARG A 66 8.41 -14.54 -36.54
N MET A 67 8.77 -13.44 -35.88
CA MET A 67 9.51 -13.47 -34.61
C MET A 67 8.77 -14.27 -33.52
N ARG A 68 7.43 -14.24 -33.51
CA ARG A 68 6.59 -15.01 -32.58
C ARG A 68 6.64 -16.53 -32.77
N GLU A 69 7.10 -17.03 -33.92
CA GLU A 69 7.30 -18.46 -34.20
C GLU A 69 8.52 -19.03 -33.46
N ILE A 70 9.42 -18.17 -32.98
CA ILE A 70 10.65 -18.56 -32.28
C ILE A 70 10.39 -18.59 -30.78
N ASP A 71 10.98 -19.58 -30.09
CA ASP A 71 10.97 -19.63 -28.63
C ASP A 71 11.58 -18.35 -28.01
N PRO A 72 11.10 -17.90 -26.84
CA PRO A 72 11.52 -16.61 -26.30
C PRO A 72 13.04 -16.45 -26.09
N PRO A 73 13.79 -17.41 -25.49
CA PRO A 73 15.24 -17.26 -25.29
C PRO A 73 16.00 -17.08 -26.61
N THR A 74 15.65 -17.86 -27.64
CA THR A 74 16.27 -17.76 -28.96
C THR A 74 15.85 -16.48 -29.68
N ARG A 75 14.63 -15.98 -29.45
CA ARG A 75 14.17 -14.70 -30.00
C ARG A 75 15.00 -13.52 -29.47
N TYR A 76 15.31 -13.50 -28.17
CA TYR A 76 16.11 -12.40 -27.62
C TYR A 76 17.54 -12.42 -28.17
N THR A 77 18.14 -13.61 -28.21
CA THR A 77 19.46 -13.80 -28.83
C THR A 77 19.47 -13.36 -30.29
N LEU A 78 18.38 -13.63 -31.04
CA LEU A 78 18.28 -13.29 -32.46
C LEU A 78 18.26 -11.78 -32.74
N TYR A 79 17.59 -10.95 -31.93
CA TYR A 79 17.65 -9.51 -32.19
C TYR A 79 19.02 -8.94 -31.80
N GLN A 80 19.66 -9.48 -30.75
CA GLN A 80 21.00 -9.06 -30.34
C GLN A 80 22.03 -9.39 -31.43
N SER A 81 21.92 -10.59 -32.03
CA SER A 81 22.83 -11.05 -33.08
C SER A 81 22.70 -10.32 -34.43
N ARG A 82 21.65 -9.50 -34.60
CA ARG A 82 21.59 -8.53 -35.70
C ARG A 82 22.64 -7.41 -35.57
N PHE A 83 23.04 -7.09 -34.33
CA PHE A 83 23.95 -5.99 -34.05
C PHE A 83 25.36 -6.48 -33.67
N PHE A 84 25.46 -7.63 -33.00
CA PHE A 84 26.72 -8.15 -32.48
C PHE A 84 26.97 -9.59 -32.91
N ASP A 85 28.19 -9.89 -33.33
CA ASP A 85 28.70 -11.26 -33.29
C ASP A 85 29.36 -11.48 -31.93
N PHE A 86 28.79 -12.34 -31.09
CA PHE A 86 29.32 -12.64 -29.76
C PHE A 86 30.70 -13.32 -29.80
N ALA A 87 31.11 -13.87 -30.95
CA ALA A 87 32.37 -14.58 -31.14
C ALA A 87 32.62 -15.69 -30.09
N ILE A 88 31.55 -16.36 -29.62
CA ILE A 88 31.63 -17.50 -28.70
C ILE A 88 31.99 -18.74 -29.52
N ALA A 89 33.18 -19.29 -29.26
CA ALA A 89 33.70 -20.47 -29.93
C ALA A 89 33.29 -21.76 -29.20
N PRO A 90 33.22 -22.91 -29.91
CA PRO A 90 33.05 -24.20 -29.27
C PRO A 90 34.15 -24.45 -28.21
N GLY A 91 33.74 -24.73 -26.98
CA GLY A 91 34.64 -24.96 -25.85
C GLY A 91 34.81 -23.77 -24.90
N ASP A 92 34.32 -22.58 -25.27
CA ASP A 92 34.31 -21.42 -24.36
C ASP A 92 33.45 -21.69 -23.12
N THR A 93 33.94 -21.26 -21.97
CA THR A 93 33.16 -21.20 -20.73
C THR A 93 32.35 -19.90 -20.69
N VAL A 94 31.01 -20.03 -20.67
CA VAL A 94 30.08 -18.91 -20.81
C VAL A 94 29.19 -18.83 -19.57
N LEU A 95 29.31 -17.76 -18.81
CA LEU A 95 28.44 -17.45 -17.68
C LEU A 95 27.27 -16.59 -18.13
N ASP A 96 26.05 -17.02 -17.86
CA ASP A 96 24.85 -16.18 -17.92
C ASP A 96 24.49 -15.71 -16.51
N ILE A 97 24.73 -14.43 -16.23
CA ILE A 97 24.52 -13.83 -14.91
C ILE A 97 23.19 -13.08 -14.90
N GLY A 98 22.34 -13.40 -13.93
CA GLY A 98 20.93 -13.03 -13.90
C GLY A 98 20.06 -13.84 -14.88
N SER A 99 20.37 -15.12 -15.08
CA SER A 99 19.75 -15.95 -16.12
C SER A 99 18.23 -16.14 -15.95
N GLY A 100 17.74 -16.05 -14.71
CA GLY A 100 16.32 -16.12 -14.36
C GLY A 100 15.60 -17.30 -14.99
N HIS A 101 14.44 -17.02 -15.60
CA HIS A 101 13.60 -18.02 -16.26
C HIS A 101 13.87 -18.16 -17.78
N MET A 102 14.76 -17.32 -18.34
CA MET A 102 15.08 -17.28 -19.78
C MET A 102 16.59 -17.33 -20.01
N PRO A 103 17.23 -18.46 -19.69
CA PRO A 103 18.68 -18.59 -19.79
C PRO A 103 19.18 -18.41 -21.22
N PHE A 104 20.30 -17.72 -21.36
CA PHE A 104 21.00 -17.47 -22.60
C PHE A 104 21.37 -18.80 -23.29
N PRO A 105 20.99 -19.01 -24.57
CA PRO A 105 21.16 -20.31 -25.22
C PRO A 105 22.61 -20.83 -25.22
N LEU A 106 23.60 -19.95 -25.40
CA LEU A 106 25.02 -20.30 -25.48
C LEU A 106 25.71 -20.43 -24.11
N SER A 107 25.00 -20.24 -23.00
CA SER A 107 25.59 -20.36 -21.67
C SER A 107 26.04 -21.79 -21.36
N THR A 108 27.16 -21.94 -20.66
CA THR A 108 27.57 -23.22 -20.07
C THR A 108 27.32 -23.25 -18.57
N HIS A 109 27.25 -22.07 -17.92
CA HIS A 109 27.00 -21.89 -16.50
C HIS A 109 25.90 -20.84 -16.30
N LEU A 110 25.06 -21.03 -15.30
CA LEU A 110 24.00 -20.11 -14.92
C LEU A 110 24.30 -19.51 -13.55
N ALA A 111 24.08 -18.21 -13.37
CA ALA A 111 24.19 -17.54 -12.09
C ALA A 111 22.97 -16.63 -11.89
N ASP A 112 22.39 -16.66 -10.70
CA ASP A 112 21.29 -15.77 -10.35
C ASP A 112 21.36 -15.41 -8.86
N ILE A 113 20.72 -14.31 -8.47
CA ILE A 113 20.65 -13.87 -7.07
C ILE A 113 19.78 -14.80 -6.23
N SER A 114 18.90 -15.57 -6.87
CA SER A 114 18.16 -16.64 -6.21
C SER A 114 17.82 -17.77 -7.19
N LEU A 115 18.09 -19.01 -6.79
CA LEU A 115 17.68 -20.22 -7.52
C LEU A 115 16.37 -20.81 -6.99
N THR A 116 15.94 -20.36 -5.81
CA THR A 116 14.83 -20.96 -5.04
C THR A 116 13.66 -20.01 -4.83
N ASP A 117 13.89 -18.69 -4.88
CA ASP A 117 12.87 -17.66 -4.69
C ASP A 117 12.36 -17.17 -6.06
N GLY A 118 11.24 -17.76 -6.50
CA GLY A 118 10.63 -17.39 -7.78
C GLY A 118 10.08 -15.96 -7.84
N GLN A 119 10.06 -15.21 -6.73
CA GLN A 119 9.61 -13.82 -6.69
C GLN A 119 10.71 -12.83 -7.10
N VAL A 120 11.98 -13.27 -7.17
CA VAL A 120 13.12 -12.40 -7.48
C VAL A 120 13.44 -12.36 -8.99
N GLY A 121 12.96 -13.34 -9.75
CA GLY A 121 13.18 -13.41 -11.19
C GLY A 121 12.41 -12.35 -11.97
N ARG A 122 12.82 -12.11 -13.24
CA ARG A 122 12.15 -11.19 -14.16
C ARG A 122 10.64 -11.43 -14.21
N ALA A 123 9.85 -10.43 -13.82
CA ALA A 123 8.39 -10.47 -13.72
C ALA A 123 7.82 -11.58 -12.79
N GLY A 124 8.55 -11.97 -11.74
CA GLY A 124 8.09 -12.95 -10.75
C GLY A 124 8.04 -14.39 -11.27
N ALA A 125 8.73 -14.67 -12.37
CA ALA A 125 8.87 -16.02 -12.92
C ALA A 125 10.03 -16.76 -12.26
N ALA A 126 9.77 -18.00 -11.86
CA ALA A 126 10.74 -18.84 -11.18
C ALA A 126 11.98 -19.13 -12.04
N PHE A 127 13.15 -19.20 -11.38
CA PHE A 127 14.40 -19.57 -12.01
C PHE A 127 14.26 -20.89 -12.79
N ARG A 128 14.78 -20.91 -14.02
CA ARG A 128 14.72 -22.08 -14.89
C ARG A 128 16.04 -22.86 -14.84
N HIS A 129 16.00 -24.00 -14.17
CA HIS A 129 17.06 -24.99 -14.28
C HIS A 129 17.14 -25.54 -15.70
N VAL A 130 18.36 -25.74 -16.20
CA VAL A 130 18.63 -26.34 -17.51
C VAL A 130 19.49 -27.56 -17.29
N ASP A 131 18.99 -28.72 -17.71
CA ASP A 131 19.68 -30.00 -17.54
C ASP A 131 21.10 -29.93 -18.10
N GLY A 132 22.07 -30.37 -17.28
CA GLY A 132 23.49 -30.39 -17.65
C GLY A 132 24.22 -29.04 -17.54
N LYS A 133 23.54 -27.95 -17.15
CA LYS A 133 24.20 -26.66 -16.86
C LYS A 133 24.26 -26.42 -15.35
N PRO A 134 25.45 -26.24 -14.74
CA PRO A 134 25.55 -25.85 -13.33
C PRO A 134 24.93 -24.47 -13.10
N ALA A 135 24.22 -24.33 -11.98
CA ALA A 135 23.57 -23.10 -11.55
C ALA A 135 24.14 -22.65 -10.18
N TYR A 136 24.41 -21.36 -10.04
CA TYR A 136 25.01 -20.78 -8.83
C TYR A 136 24.12 -19.65 -8.30
N GLU A 137 23.85 -19.68 -6.99
CA GLU A 137 23.16 -18.59 -6.30
C GLU A 137 24.19 -17.55 -5.85
N VAL A 138 24.28 -16.42 -6.55
CA VAL A 138 25.32 -15.40 -6.34
C VAL A 138 24.79 -13.98 -6.57
N ARG A 139 25.40 -13.02 -5.88
CA ARG A 139 25.18 -11.60 -6.17
C ARG A 139 26.21 -11.11 -7.18
N VAL A 140 25.79 -10.35 -8.19
CA VAL A 140 26.73 -9.84 -9.22
C VAL A 140 27.78 -8.88 -8.64
N GLU A 141 27.50 -8.23 -7.51
CA GLU A 141 28.49 -7.36 -6.85
C GLU A 141 29.65 -8.15 -6.20
N ASN A 142 29.46 -9.44 -5.93
CA ASN A 142 30.47 -10.33 -5.39
C ASN A 142 30.08 -11.80 -5.64
N THR A 143 30.64 -12.38 -6.69
CA THR A 143 30.22 -13.71 -7.16
C THR A 143 30.99 -14.87 -6.52
N GLY A 144 32.16 -14.59 -5.93
CA GLY A 144 33.05 -15.62 -5.42
C GLY A 144 33.78 -16.47 -6.48
N PHE A 145 33.56 -16.21 -7.78
CA PHE A 145 34.27 -16.89 -8.86
C PHE A 145 35.75 -16.48 -8.93
N ALA A 146 36.59 -17.36 -9.46
CA ALA A 146 38.01 -17.07 -9.65
C ALA A 146 38.23 -15.97 -10.71
N ASP A 147 39.38 -15.32 -10.66
CA ASP A 147 39.79 -14.34 -11.67
C ASP A 147 39.83 -14.99 -13.06
N LYS A 148 39.18 -14.34 -14.04
CA LYS A 148 39.04 -14.80 -15.43
C LYS A 148 38.58 -16.26 -15.58
N GLN A 149 37.75 -16.73 -14.64
CA GLN A 149 37.20 -18.09 -14.66
C GLN A 149 36.40 -18.38 -15.95
N PHE A 150 35.74 -17.37 -16.51
CA PHE A 150 34.91 -17.51 -17.70
C PHE A 150 35.53 -16.84 -18.93
N ASP A 151 35.41 -17.48 -20.08
CA ASP A 151 35.81 -16.90 -21.37
C ASP A 151 34.85 -15.79 -21.79
N PHE A 152 33.56 -15.91 -21.45
CA PHE A 152 32.53 -14.94 -21.77
C PHE A 152 31.51 -14.79 -20.64
N VAL A 153 31.09 -13.56 -20.32
CA VAL A 153 29.91 -13.31 -19.47
C VAL A 153 28.82 -12.60 -20.26
N TYR A 154 27.61 -13.16 -20.20
CA TYR A 154 26.39 -12.55 -20.71
C TYR A 154 25.62 -11.95 -19.54
N CYS A 155 25.40 -10.63 -19.56
CA CYS A 155 24.74 -9.87 -18.50
C CYS A 155 23.63 -9.00 -19.11
N SER A 156 22.40 -9.53 -19.17
CA SER A 156 21.27 -8.84 -19.78
C SER A 156 20.17 -8.63 -18.77
N HIS A 157 19.71 -7.39 -18.62
CA HIS A 157 18.68 -6.98 -17.68
C HIS A 157 19.02 -7.26 -16.20
N VAL A 158 20.24 -6.87 -15.80
CA VAL A 158 20.76 -7.07 -14.44
C VAL A 158 21.25 -5.75 -13.84
N LEU A 159 22.09 -5.03 -14.58
CA LEU A 159 22.80 -3.86 -14.03
C LEU A 159 21.88 -2.68 -13.71
N GLU A 160 20.66 -2.63 -14.24
CA GLU A 160 19.65 -1.64 -13.86
C GLU A 160 19.09 -1.88 -12.43
N HIS A 161 19.26 -3.08 -11.86
CA HIS A 161 18.72 -3.47 -10.56
C HIS A 161 19.76 -3.46 -9.43
N VAL A 162 21.06 -3.40 -9.75
CA VAL A 162 22.12 -3.64 -8.77
C VAL A 162 22.17 -2.57 -7.69
N SER A 163 22.60 -2.96 -6.50
CA SER A 163 22.73 -2.05 -5.37
C SER A 163 23.96 -1.15 -5.50
N ASP A 164 25.03 -1.68 -6.10
CA ASP A 164 26.28 -0.98 -6.37
C ASP A 164 26.78 -1.31 -7.79
N PRO A 165 26.51 -0.44 -8.79
CA PRO A 165 27.01 -0.62 -10.15
C PRO A 165 28.53 -0.67 -10.25
N THR A 166 29.23 0.01 -9.34
CA THR A 166 30.70 0.04 -9.35
C THR A 166 31.26 -1.33 -8.99
N ALA A 167 30.73 -1.96 -7.95
CA ALA A 167 31.12 -3.31 -7.57
C ALA A 167 30.74 -4.33 -8.66
N ALA A 168 29.51 -4.25 -9.19
CA ALA A 168 29.03 -5.14 -10.24
C ALA A 168 29.89 -5.08 -11.52
N CYS A 169 30.18 -3.89 -12.05
CA CYS A 169 30.99 -3.75 -13.27
C CYS A 169 32.43 -4.26 -13.07
N ARG A 170 33.04 -3.97 -11.91
CA ARG A 170 34.38 -4.49 -11.57
C ARG A 170 34.39 -6.00 -11.47
N GLU A 171 33.37 -6.57 -10.86
CA GLU A 171 33.25 -8.01 -10.71
C GLU A 171 33.06 -8.72 -12.05
N LEU A 172 32.20 -8.21 -12.94
CA LEU A 172 32.05 -8.73 -14.30
C LEU A 172 33.38 -8.75 -15.07
N MET A 173 34.13 -7.65 -15.01
CA MET A 173 35.46 -7.57 -15.62
C MET A 173 36.45 -8.49 -14.94
N ARG A 174 36.35 -8.74 -13.63
CA ARG A 174 37.27 -9.64 -12.91
C ARG A 174 37.04 -11.10 -13.31
N ILE A 175 35.78 -11.55 -13.36
CA ILE A 175 35.47 -12.98 -13.54
C ILE A 175 35.52 -13.45 -14.99
N ALA A 176 35.46 -12.55 -15.97
CA ALA A 176 35.38 -12.90 -17.38
C ALA A 176 36.43 -12.18 -18.25
N LYS A 177 36.87 -12.84 -19.33
CA LYS A 177 37.82 -12.26 -20.29
C LYS A 177 37.16 -11.20 -21.18
N ARG A 178 35.91 -11.44 -21.57
CA ARG A 178 35.07 -10.58 -22.42
C ARG A 178 33.60 -10.79 -22.06
N GLY A 179 32.72 -9.94 -22.57
CA GLY A 179 31.30 -10.12 -22.29
C GLY A 179 30.37 -9.20 -23.07
N TYR A 180 29.10 -9.36 -22.77
CA TYR A 180 28.00 -8.57 -23.30
C TYR A 180 27.12 -8.05 -22.17
N ILE A 181 26.78 -6.78 -22.24
CA ILE A 181 25.91 -6.08 -21.30
C ILE A 181 24.71 -5.52 -22.05
N GLU A 182 23.51 -5.74 -21.52
CA GLU A 182 22.29 -5.10 -22.01
C GLU A 182 21.41 -4.62 -20.86
N THR A 183 20.89 -3.40 -20.97
CA THR A 183 19.90 -2.81 -20.06
C THR A 183 18.90 -1.97 -20.87
N PRO A 184 17.70 -1.68 -20.38
CA PRO A 184 16.78 -0.79 -21.07
C PRO A 184 17.32 0.66 -21.02
N THR A 185 17.12 1.39 -22.12
CA THR A 185 17.38 2.84 -22.09
C THR A 185 16.35 3.56 -21.24
N LYS A 186 16.70 4.75 -20.74
CA LYS A 186 15.74 5.67 -20.11
C LYS A 186 14.52 5.93 -21.01
N GLY A 187 14.73 6.08 -22.31
CA GLY A 187 13.68 6.31 -23.29
C GLY A 187 12.68 5.15 -23.35
N LYS A 188 13.18 3.91 -23.47
CA LYS A 188 12.34 2.71 -23.43
C LYS A 188 11.58 2.61 -22.12
N ASP A 189 12.26 2.79 -20.98
CA ASP A 189 11.62 2.76 -19.67
C ASP A 189 10.55 3.84 -19.49
N THR A 190 10.77 5.02 -20.07
CA THR A 190 9.81 6.12 -20.02
C THR A 190 8.58 5.81 -20.86
N LEU A 191 8.76 5.37 -22.12
CA LEU A 191 7.68 5.05 -23.05
C LEU A 191 6.87 3.84 -22.59
N MET A 192 7.53 2.84 -22.01
CA MET A 192 6.91 1.59 -21.56
C MET A 192 6.45 1.64 -20.11
N GLY A 193 6.84 2.65 -19.32
CA GLY A 193 6.58 2.68 -17.89
C GLY A 193 7.21 1.50 -17.14
N SER A 194 8.29 0.91 -17.66
CA SER A 194 8.86 -0.34 -17.13
C SER A 194 9.78 -0.16 -15.93
N ALA A 195 10.42 1.01 -15.75
CA ALA A 195 11.39 1.21 -14.67
C ALA A 195 10.80 0.94 -13.28
N ARG A 196 9.64 1.53 -12.96
CA ARG A 196 8.96 1.28 -11.68
C ARG A 196 8.47 -0.16 -11.53
N VAL A 197 7.87 -0.71 -12.59
CA VAL A 197 7.27 -2.07 -12.55
C VAL A 197 8.35 -3.13 -12.34
N SER A 198 9.51 -2.94 -12.96
CA SER A 198 10.62 -3.87 -12.88
C SER A 198 11.62 -3.53 -11.76
N ASN A 199 11.34 -2.54 -10.91
CA ASN A 199 12.24 -2.08 -9.84
C ASN A 199 13.64 -1.69 -10.36
N HIS A 200 13.72 -0.97 -11.47
CA HIS A 200 14.98 -0.40 -11.94
C HIS A 200 15.42 0.72 -10.99
N ARG A 201 16.67 0.68 -10.57
CA ARG A 201 17.31 1.73 -9.78
C ARG A 201 18.11 2.69 -10.66
N TRP A 202 18.69 2.17 -11.74
CA TRP A 202 19.56 2.91 -12.63
C TRP A 202 18.96 2.97 -14.02
N HIS A 203 19.00 4.14 -14.65
CA HIS A 203 19.04 4.16 -16.11
C HIS A 203 20.49 4.14 -16.55
N VAL A 204 20.79 3.27 -17.51
CA VAL A 204 22.14 3.09 -18.02
C VAL A 204 22.18 3.60 -19.44
N GLU A 205 23.16 4.43 -19.74
CA GLU A 205 23.41 4.99 -21.08
C GLU A 205 24.81 4.58 -21.53
N ARG A 206 25.02 4.42 -22.84
CA ARG A 206 26.34 4.21 -23.42
C ARG A 206 26.81 5.48 -24.12
N LEU A 207 27.92 6.05 -23.65
CA LEU A 207 28.61 7.18 -24.27
C LEU A 207 29.97 6.72 -24.79
N GLY A 208 30.05 6.44 -26.10
CA GLY A 208 31.24 5.78 -26.67
C GLY A 208 31.40 4.37 -26.11
N GLU A 209 32.53 4.09 -25.46
CA GLU A 209 32.81 2.81 -24.80
C GLU A 209 32.53 2.84 -23.28
N THR A 210 31.94 3.92 -22.78
CA THR A 210 31.65 4.11 -21.35
C THR A 210 30.18 3.86 -21.03
N LEU A 211 29.90 3.04 -20.00
CA LEU A 211 28.57 2.92 -19.41
C LEU A 211 28.36 3.97 -18.32
N VAL A 212 27.32 4.78 -18.46
CA VAL A 212 26.94 5.79 -17.48
C VAL A 212 25.68 5.34 -16.76
N PHE A 213 25.81 5.07 -15.47
CA PHE A 213 24.72 4.78 -14.56
C PHE A 213 24.23 6.07 -13.95
N THR A 214 22.95 6.40 -14.14
CA THR A 214 22.33 7.53 -13.43
C THR A 214 21.18 6.98 -12.60
N GLU A 215 21.20 7.26 -11.30
CA GLU A 215 20.13 6.83 -10.40
C GLU A 215 18.83 7.52 -10.81
N TYR A 216 17.77 6.74 -10.99
CA TYR A 216 16.48 7.28 -11.39
C TYR A 216 15.95 8.23 -10.32
N GLU A 217 15.52 9.43 -10.72
CA GLU A 217 14.70 10.28 -9.88
C GLU A 217 13.26 9.77 -9.83
N ALA A 218 12.55 10.08 -8.73
CA ALA A 218 11.18 9.60 -8.51
C ALA A 218 10.21 9.93 -9.66
N ARG A 219 10.43 11.06 -10.35
CA ARG A 219 9.67 11.48 -11.54
C ARG A 219 9.91 10.54 -12.73
N ASP A 220 11.16 10.16 -12.97
CA ASP A 220 11.55 9.42 -14.16
C ASP A 220 11.17 7.93 -14.06
N LEU A 221 11.07 7.37 -12.84
CA LEU A 221 10.61 6.00 -12.60
C LEU A 221 9.20 5.73 -13.13
N ALA A 222 8.32 6.73 -13.13
CA ALA A 222 6.92 6.57 -13.51
C ALA A 222 6.71 6.44 -15.04
N GLY A 223 7.71 6.81 -15.85
CA GLY A 223 7.52 7.04 -17.28
C GLY A 223 6.37 8.02 -17.55
N PHE A 224 5.50 7.70 -18.51
CA PHE A 224 4.29 8.49 -18.80
C PHE A 224 3.13 8.31 -17.81
N GLY A 225 3.28 7.45 -16.78
CA GLY A 225 2.22 7.20 -15.79
C GLY A 225 1.02 6.41 -16.32
N VAL A 226 1.12 5.86 -17.53
CA VAL A 226 0.15 4.97 -18.17
C VAL A 226 0.90 3.86 -18.91
N ASP A 227 0.37 2.65 -18.92
CA ASP A 227 1.01 1.44 -19.47
C ASP A 227 0.56 1.12 -20.91
N ILE A 228 -0.06 2.07 -21.60
CA ILE A 228 -0.70 1.85 -22.91
C ILE A 228 0.26 1.26 -23.94
N LEU A 229 1.46 1.82 -24.08
CA LEU A 229 2.45 1.33 -25.05
C LEU A 229 3.03 -0.03 -24.61
N MET A 230 3.17 -0.27 -23.30
CA MET A 230 3.56 -1.58 -22.79
C MET A 230 2.50 -2.63 -23.14
N ASN A 231 1.21 -2.33 -22.95
CA ASN A 231 0.11 -3.22 -23.32
C ASN A 231 0.05 -3.51 -24.82
N MET A 232 0.28 -2.49 -25.66
CA MET A 232 0.44 -2.67 -27.10
C MET A 232 1.64 -3.58 -27.43
N HIS A 233 2.72 -3.50 -26.65
CA HIS A 233 3.91 -4.32 -26.87
C HIS A 233 3.69 -5.79 -26.51
N ILE A 234 3.17 -6.06 -25.31
CA ILE A 234 3.06 -7.41 -24.76
C ILE A 234 1.84 -8.18 -25.28
N ASN A 235 0.78 -7.46 -25.69
CA ASN A 235 -0.47 -8.05 -26.17
C ASN A 235 -1.08 -7.28 -27.36
N PRO A 236 -0.38 -7.22 -28.51
CA PRO A 236 -0.87 -6.48 -29.68
C PRO A 236 -2.15 -7.10 -30.23
N ARG A 237 -3.16 -6.27 -30.48
CA ARG A 237 -4.48 -6.59 -31.02
C ARG A 237 -4.64 -6.21 -32.49
N THR A 238 -3.81 -5.29 -32.99
CA THR A 238 -3.88 -4.77 -34.36
C THR A 238 -2.53 -4.86 -35.08
N ASP A 239 -2.53 -4.81 -36.41
CA ASP A 239 -1.29 -4.77 -37.20
C ASP A 239 -0.41 -3.56 -36.85
N ARG A 240 -1.01 -2.44 -36.44
CA ARG A 240 -0.25 -1.26 -35.97
C ARG A 240 0.50 -1.55 -34.67
N GLU A 241 -0.13 -2.26 -33.74
CA GLU A 241 0.51 -2.64 -32.48
C GLU A 241 1.55 -3.74 -32.68
N LYS A 242 1.30 -4.70 -33.59
CA LYS A 242 2.31 -5.66 -34.03
C LYS A 242 3.52 -4.96 -34.65
N ALA A 243 3.27 -4.00 -35.54
CA ALA A 243 4.31 -3.21 -36.17
C ALA A 243 5.13 -2.41 -35.14
N PHE A 244 4.46 -1.83 -34.15
CA PHE A 244 5.12 -1.19 -33.01
C PHE A 244 6.03 -2.18 -32.25
N SER A 245 5.55 -3.38 -31.92
CA SER A 245 6.37 -4.41 -31.27
C SER A 245 7.55 -4.88 -32.11
N ALA A 246 7.38 -5.04 -33.42
CA ALA A 246 8.48 -5.36 -34.32
C ALA A 246 9.55 -4.27 -34.31
N LEU A 247 9.18 -3.00 -34.25
CA LEU A 247 10.15 -1.89 -34.16
C LEU A 247 10.99 -1.97 -32.88
N ILE A 248 10.41 -2.35 -31.73
CA ILE A 248 11.19 -2.53 -30.49
C ILE A 248 12.30 -3.58 -30.67
N TRP A 249 12.05 -4.66 -31.43
CA TRP A 249 13.07 -5.66 -31.74
C TRP A 249 14.04 -5.22 -32.85
N LEU A 250 13.52 -4.56 -33.89
CA LEU A 250 14.32 -4.14 -35.03
C LEU A 250 15.23 -2.92 -34.72
N ARG A 251 14.90 -2.15 -33.69
CA ARG A 251 15.64 -1.01 -33.14
C ARG A 251 16.11 -1.25 -31.71
N ALA A 252 16.45 -2.50 -31.39
CA ALA A 252 16.85 -2.86 -30.05
C ALA A 252 18.10 -2.11 -29.56
N ASP A 253 19.00 -1.71 -30.47
CA ASP A 253 20.16 -0.84 -30.23
C ASP A 253 19.79 0.57 -29.78
N GLN A 254 18.59 1.03 -30.10
CA GLN A 254 18.05 2.33 -29.68
C GLN A 254 17.15 2.20 -28.45
N CYS A 255 16.51 1.04 -28.29
CA CYS A 255 15.62 0.77 -27.16
C CYS A 255 16.40 0.29 -25.92
N ASN A 256 17.54 -0.35 -26.12
CA ASN A 256 18.41 -0.87 -25.05
C ASN A 256 19.81 -0.28 -25.16
N THR A 257 20.43 -0.10 -24.01
CA THR A 257 21.85 0.17 -23.90
C THR A 257 22.59 -1.16 -24.03
N MET A 258 23.27 -1.37 -25.16
CA MET A 258 23.98 -2.60 -25.50
C MET A 258 25.49 -2.35 -25.59
N LEU A 259 26.29 -3.14 -24.87
CA LEU A 259 27.75 -3.04 -24.88
C LEU A 259 28.39 -4.43 -25.02
N ALA A 260 29.27 -4.54 -26.01
CA ALA A 260 30.21 -5.63 -26.20
C ALA A 260 31.57 -5.18 -25.65
N TRP A 261 32.25 -6.00 -24.86
CA TRP A 261 33.56 -5.61 -24.28
C TRP A 261 34.56 -6.77 -24.29
N ASP A 262 35.85 -6.42 -24.38
CA ASP A 262 36.99 -7.33 -24.37
C ASP A 262 38.08 -6.78 -23.44
N GLY A 263 38.46 -7.55 -22.43
CA GLY A 263 39.38 -7.15 -21.37
C GLY A 263 38.72 -6.29 -20.28
N SER A 264 38.31 -5.06 -20.65
CA SER A 264 37.71 -4.07 -19.74
C SER A 264 36.81 -3.08 -20.49
N PHE A 265 35.93 -2.41 -19.76
CA PHE A 265 35.14 -1.27 -20.24
C PHE A 265 35.11 -0.17 -19.19
N ASP A 266 34.88 1.06 -19.64
CA ASP A 266 34.79 2.21 -18.75
C ASP A 266 33.36 2.36 -18.19
N PHE A 267 33.23 2.87 -16.97
CA PHE A 267 31.93 3.20 -16.42
C PHE A 267 31.97 4.42 -15.49
N GLU A 268 30.83 5.08 -15.37
CA GLU A 268 30.61 6.24 -14.50
C GLU A 268 29.30 6.02 -13.71
N VAL A 269 29.27 6.42 -12.43
CA VAL A 269 28.05 6.40 -11.62
C VAL A 269 27.70 7.81 -11.17
N ARG A 270 26.54 8.30 -11.58
CA ARG A 270 25.97 9.60 -11.28
C ARG A 270 24.80 9.44 -10.31
N ARG A 271 24.84 10.20 -9.22
CA ARG A 271 23.73 10.32 -8.25
C ARG A 271 23.28 11.77 -8.19
N PRO A 272 21.97 12.07 -8.16
CA PRO A 272 21.48 13.42 -7.96
C PRO A 272 22.06 14.01 -6.66
N ALA A 273 22.53 15.26 -6.71
CA ALA A 273 23.04 15.94 -5.50
C ALA A 273 21.90 16.10 -4.48
N ALA A 274 22.18 15.82 -3.20
CA ALA A 274 21.26 16.11 -2.11
C ALA A 274 20.89 17.60 -2.16
N ALA A 275 19.58 17.91 -2.07
CA ALA A 275 19.10 19.28 -2.07
C ALA A 275 19.88 20.13 -1.04
N PRO A 276 20.34 21.34 -1.39
CA PRO A 276 21.07 22.18 -0.46
C PRO A 276 20.15 22.50 0.73
N ARG A 277 20.64 22.23 1.94
CA ARG A 277 19.97 22.57 3.20
C ARG A 277 19.63 24.07 3.20
N SER A 278 18.36 24.39 3.37
CA SER A 278 17.93 25.77 3.63
C SER A 278 18.59 26.27 4.91
N VAL A 279 19.38 27.34 4.77
CA VAL A 279 19.97 28.06 5.89
C VAL A 279 18.86 28.92 6.52
N HIS A 280 18.34 28.50 7.67
CA HIS A 280 17.57 29.39 8.54
C HIS A 280 18.54 30.23 9.38
N CYS A 281 18.45 31.55 9.19
CA CYS A 281 19.18 32.55 9.93
C CYS A 281 18.72 32.52 11.40
N ALA A 282 19.62 32.12 12.31
CA ALA A 282 19.36 32.11 13.74
C ALA A 282 19.54 33.54 14.30
N THR A 283 18.47 34.13 14.83
CA THR A 283 18.58 35.28 15.73
C THR A 283 18.87 34.77 17.14
N THR A 284 20.02 35.14 17.68
CA THR A 284 20.52 34.79 19.00
C THR A 284 19.82 35.58 20.11
N THR A 285 19.41 34.91 21.17
CA THR A 285 19.16 35.50 22.50
C THR A 285 19.86 34.62 23.54
N PRO A 286 20.61 35.18 24.52
CA PRO A 286 21.41 34.38 25.43
C PRO A 286 20.56 33.73 26.55
N PRO A 287 21.01 32.59 27.13
CA PRO A 287 20.25 31.86 28.13
C PRO A 287 20.41 32.49 29.53
N ARG A 288 19.35 32.38 30.35
CA ARG A 288 19.33 32.74 31.78
C ARG A 288 19.49 31.46 32.64
N PRO A 289 20.09 31.52 33.85
CA PRO A 289 20.38 30.31 34.63
C PRO A 289 19.13 29.65 35.20
N ALA A 290 19.16 28.33 35.30
CA ALA A 290 18.08 27.48 35.82
C ALA A 290 17.87 27.66 37.33
N PRO A 291 16.62 27.60 37.83
CA PRO A 291 16.35 27.49 39.26
C PRO A 291 16.34 26.02 39.72
N GLU A 292 16.71 25.80 40.98
CA GLU A 292 16.76 24.51 41.67
C GLU A 292 15.37 23.86 41.86
N PRO A 293 15.30 22.52 41.99
CA PRO A 293 14.04 21.79 42.04
C PRO A 293 13.35 21.89 43.40
N MET A 294 12.04 22.12 43.37
CA MET A 294 11.11 21.90 44.49
C MET A 294 10.35 20.57 44.30
N PRO A 295 9.84 19.96 45.39
CA PRO A 295 9.44 18.56 45.40
C PRO A 295 8.17 18.28 44.58
N GLU A 296 8.12 17.08 44.02
CA GLU A 296 7.11 16.58 43.09
C GLU A 296 5.68 16.69 43.61
N ALA A 297 4.81 17.30 42.80
CA ALA A 297 3.37 17.17 42.89
C ALA A 297 2.90 15.84 42.25
N PRO A 298 1.79 15.24 42.72
CA PRO A 298 1.34 13.93 42.25
C PRO A 298 1.06 13.91 40.74
N GLN A 299 1.56 12.87 40.06
CA GLN A 299 1.46 12.68 38.61
C GLN A 299 -0.01 12.65 38.15
N ALA A 300 -0.34 13.48 37.16
CA ALA A 300 -1.63 13.43 36.48
C ALA A 300 -1.81 12.07 35.77
N PRO A 301 -3.03 11.50 35.73
CA PRO A 301 -3.27 10.22 35.07
C PRO A 301 -2.95 10.29 33.57
N ARG A 302 -2.33 9.23 33.04
CA ARG A 302 -2.01 9.12 31.61
C ARG A 302 -3.27 9.28 30.75
N PRO A 303 -3.20 9.95 29.57
CA PRO A 303 -4.33 10.08 28.66
C PRO A 303 -4.81 8.70 28.18
N LEU A 304 -6.11 8.59 27.90
CA LEU A 304 -6.73 7.35 27.43
C LEU A 304 -6.36 7.14 25.95
N ARG A 305 -5.77 6.00 25.60
CA ARG A 305 -5.30 5.75 24.22
C ARG A 305 -6.39 5.08 23.40
N LEU A 306 -6.80 5.69 22.29
CA LEU A 306 -7.85 5.15 21.41
C LEU A 306 -7.35 5.02 19.98
N MET A 307 -7.52 3.83 19.39
CA MET A 307 -7.31 3.65 17.96
C MET A 307 -8.67 3.46 17.28
N GLN A 308 -9.00 4.34 16.35
CA GLN A 308 -10.13 4.18 15.46
C GLN A 308 -9.66 3.55 14.15
N VAL A 309 -10.20 2.38 13.82
CA VAL A 309 -9.96 1.70 12.56
C VAL A 309 -11.20 1.86 11.68
N HIS A 310 -11.00 2.32 10.46
CA HIS A 310 -12.06 2.61 9.51
C HIS A 310 -11.70 2.09 8.11
N THR A 311 -12.70 1.83 7.27
CA THR A 311 -12.54 1.49 5.85
C THR A 311 -13.27 2.51 4.98
N PHE A 312 -12.69 2.86 3.85
CA PHE A 312 -13.30 3.76 2.87
C PHE A 312 -13.77 3.01 1.63
N TYR A 313 -14.68 3.59 0.84
CA TYR A 313 -15.08 2.98 -0.41
C TYR A 313 -13.89 2.88 -1.37
N ALA A 314 -13.73 1.72 -2.02
CA ALA A 314 -12.66 1.50 -2.99
C ALA A 314 -12.71 2.54 -4.13
N ASP A 315 -13.91 2.85 -4.64
CA ASP A 315 -14.13 3.90 -5.65
C ASP A 315 -13.67 5.28 -5.18
N TYR A 316 -13.87 5.60 -3.90
CA TYR A 316 -13.40 6.85 -3.34
C TYR A 316 -11.88 6.88 -3.27
N LEU A 317 -11.24 5.86 -2.68
CA LEU A 317 -9.78 5.78 -2.58
C LEU A 317 -9.15 5.87 -3.98
N HIS A 318 -9.69 5.13 -4.96
CA HIS A 318 -9.25 5.21 -6.34
C HIS A 318 -9.39 6.64 -6.89
N ALA A 319 -10.56 7.26 -6.79
CA ALA A 319 -10.77 8.62 -7.29
C ALA A 319 -9.91 9.67 -6.56
N PHE A 320 -9.65 9.47 -5.26
CA PHE A 320 -8.87 10.35 -4.41
C PHE A 320 -7.38 10.36 -4.80
N TYR A 321 -6.80 9.17 -5.02
CA TYR A 321 -5.40 9.02 -5.44
C TYR A 321 -5.20 9.29 -6.93
N SER A 322 -6.17 8.98 -7.80
CA SER A 322 -6.10 9.33 -9.22
C SER A 322 -6.02 10.84 -9.46
N ARG A 323 -6.63 11.65 -8.58
CA ARG A 323 -6.50 13.12 -8.59
C ARG A 323 -5.20 13.64 -7.96
N ARG A 324 -4.49 12.79 -7.22
CA ARG A 324 -3.29 13.14 -6.44
C ARG A 324 -2.23 12.05 -6.59
N PRO A 325 -1.75 11.77 -7.81
CA PRO A 325 -0.92 10.60 -8.08
C PRO A 325 0.40 10.57 -7.30
N GLY A 326 0.95 11.74 -6.92
CA GLY A 326 2.14 11.83 -6.07
C GLY A 326 1.91 11.44 -4.61
N LEU A 327 0.67 11.53 -4.12
CA LEU A 327 0.34 11.28 -2.71
C LEU A 327 0.51 9.81 -2.32
N ALA A 328 0.35 8.87 -3.26
CA ALA A 328 0.51 7.43 -2.97
C ALA A 328 1.94 7.04 -2.51
N TYR A 329 2.91 7.91 -2.78
CA TYR A 329 4.32 7.73 -2.43
C TYR A 329 4.78 8.66 -1.30
N ALA A 330 3.87 9.49 -0.77
CA ALA A 330 4.14 10.34 0.37
C ALA A 330 4.20 9.52 1.66
N PRO A 331 4.82 10.04 2.74
CA PRO A 331 4.81 9.37 4.03
C PRO A 331 3.40 9.09 4.54
N TYR A 332 3.23 8.04 5.35
CA TYR A 332 1.94 7.61 5.90
C TYR A 332 1.13 8.76 6.50
N ALA A 333 1.78 9.58 7.32
CA ALA A 333 1.14 10.70 8.00
C ALA A 333 0.59 11.75 7.02
N GLU A 334 1.29 12.00 5.91
CA GLU A 334 0.83 12.95 4.87
C GLU A 334 -0.37 12.41 4.12
N GLN A 335 -0.36 11.11 3.77
CA GLN A 335 -1.49 10.45 3.13
C GLN A 335 -2.75 10.47 3.99
N VAL A 336 -2.61 10.13 5.28
CA VAL A 336 -3.72 10.18 6.24
C VAL A 336 -4.21 11.62 6.42
N ALA A 337 -3.31 12.61 6.57
CA ALA A 337 -3.70 14.01 6.69
C ALA A 337 -4.47 14.53 5.47
N ALA A 338 -4.07 14.13 4.26
CA ALA A 338 -4.76 14.50 3.03
C ALA A 338 -6.16 13.88 2.94
N LEU A 339 -6.32 12.60 3.33
CA LEU A 339 -7.64 11.94 3.39
C LEU A 339 -8.58 12.64 4.37
N ARG A 340 -8.08 13.00 5.55
CA ARG A 340 -8.84 13.74 6.56
C ARG A 340 -9.31 15.09 6.04
N SER A 341 -8.42 15.80 5.36
CA SER A 341 -8.70 17.13 4.80
C SER A 341 -9.71 17.11 3.65
N ASP A 342 -9.84 15.98 2.93
CA ASP A 342 -10.83 15.80 1.88
C ASP A 342 -12.25 15.61 2.43
N GLY A 343 -12.39 15.23 3.71
CA GLY A 343 -13.67 15.18 4.40
C GLY A 343 -14.54 13.95 4.05
N PHE A 344 -14.03 12.97 3.30
CA PHE A 344 -14.79 11.74 3.05
C PHE A 344 -15.01 10.94 4.34
N SER A 345 -16.24 10.48 4.56
CA SER A 345 -16.65 9.77 5.78
C SER A 345 -16.43 10.58 7.07
N ALA A 346 -16.20 11.89 6.99
CA ALA A 346 -15.75 12.69 8.12
C ALA A 346 -16.75 12.71 9.30
N VAL A 347 -18.04 12.45 9.03
CA VAL A 347 -19.04 12.31 10.10
C VAL A 347 -18.78 11.14 11.05
N HIS A 348 -18.00 10.14 10.61
CA HIS A 348 -17.63 8.96 11.40
C HIS A 348 -16.29 9.11 12.14
N LEU A 349 -15.46 10.12 11.84
CA LEU A 349 -14.06 10.20 12.28
C LEU A 349 -13.92 10.85 13.68
N LEU A 350 -14.36 10.15 14.73
CA LEU A 350 -14.34 10.63 16.11
C LEU A 350 -12.93 10.84 16.66
N ALA A 351 -11.94 10.01 16.28
CA ALA A 351 -10.59 10.06 16.82
C ALA A 351 -9.98 11.48 16.81
N GLU A 352 -10.26 12.26 15.77
CA GLU A 352 -9.75 13.62 15.62
C GLU A 352 -10.31 14.64 16.63
N HIS A 353 -11.42 14.30 17.28
CA HIS A 353 -12.19 15.19 18.14
C HIS A 353 -12.15 14.79 19.62
N LEU A 354 -11.46 13.69 19.95
CA LEU A 354 -11.38 13.17 21.32
C LEU A 354 -10.23 13.79 22.14
N GLY A 355 -9.24 14.42 21.50
CA GLY A 355 -8.11 15.06 22.19
C GLY A 355 -8.51 16.00 23.36
N PRO A 356 -9.46 16.94 23.16
CA PRO A 356 -9.97 17.80 24.23
C PRO A 356 -10.65 17.07 25.39
N LEU A 357 -11.02 15.80 25.23
CA LEU A 357 -11.63 14.95 26.26
C LEU A 357 -10.59 14.07 26.97
N GLY A 358 -9.29 14.32 26.76
CA GLY A 358 -8.19 13.62 27.43
C GLY A 358 -7.77 12.31 26.76
N TYR A 359 -7.98 12.19 25.45
CA TYR A 359 -7.53 11.04 24.66
C TYR A 359 -6.24 11.33 23.91
N GLU A 360 -5.39 10.31 23.81
CA GLU A 360 -4.42 10.15 22.72
C GLU A 360 -5.08 9.27 21.66
N ALA A 361 -5.57 9.87 20.58
CA ALA A 361 -6.38 9.16 19.58
C ALA A 361 -5.70 9.09 18.22
N GLN A 362 -5.72 7.91 17.59
CA GLN A 362 -5.19 7.68 16.24
C GLN A 362 -6.28 7.15 15.31
N LEU A 363 -6.35 7.70 14.10
CA LEU A 363 -7.17 7.17 13.01
C LEU A 363 -6.32 6.30 12.09
N VAL A 364 -6.83 5.12 11.76
CA VAL A 364 -6.26 4.21 10.76
C VAL A 364 -7.32 3.93 9.70
N VAL A 365 -7.01 4.28 8.44
CA VAL A 365 -7.81 3.84 7.27
C VAL A 365 -7.19 2.53 6.78
N ALA A 366 -7.73 1.41 7.25
CA ALA A 366 -7.08 0.12 7.10
C ALA A 366 -7.02 -0.36 5.64
N ASN A 367 -8.05 -0.10 4.85
CA ASN A 367 -8.07 -0.52 3.44
C ASN A 367 -7.41 0.45 2.45
N ASN A 368 -6.73 1.48 2.96
CA ASN A 368 -5.87 2.31 2.15
C ASN A 368 -4.48 1.69 2.03
N LEU A 369 -4.31 0.76 1.09
CA LEU A 369 -3.06 0.03 0.89
C LEU A 369 -1.85 0.95 0.63
N ALA A 370 -2.03 2.09 -0.04
CA ALA A 370 -0.93 3.03 -0.29
C ALA A 370 -0.36 3.59 1.03
N ALA A 371 -1.25 4.05 1.92
CA ALA A 371 -0.83 4.52 3.24
C ALA A 371 -0.32 3.36 4.12
N GLN A 372 -1.01 2.21 4.13
CA GLN A 372 -0.59 1.05 4.93
C GLN A 372 0.80 0.54 4.54
N HIS A 373 1.10 0.45 3.24
CA HIS A 373 2.45 0.07 2.78
C HIS A 373 3.49 1.14 3.09
N ALA A 374 3.15 2.43 3.01
CA ALA A 374 4.04 3.50 3.44
C ALA A 374 4.38 3.36 4.94
N TRP A 375 3.38 3.11 5.78
CA TRP A 375 3.59 2.86 7.21
C TRP A 375 4.45 1.61 7.45
N ALA A 376 4.14 0.50 6.79
CA ALA A 376 4.90 -0.75 6.93
C ALA A 376 6.37 -0.56 6.51
N PHE A 377 6.62 0.18 5.43
CA PHE A 377 7.96 0.54 4.98
C PHE A 377 8.69 1.43 5.99
N GLU A 378 8.02 2.46 6.52
CA GLU A 378 8.56 3.36 7.54
C GLU A 378 8.92 2.62 8.84
N GLN A 379 8.16 1.60 9.21
CA GLN A 379 8.43 0.74 10.38
C GLN A 379 9.45 -0.38 10.08
N GLY A 380 9.92 -0.51 8.83
CA GLY A 380 10.83 -1.59 8.42
C GLY A 380 10.20 -2.98 8.43
N LEU A 381 8.87 -3.07 8.30
CA LEU A 381 8.09 -4.31 8.27
C LEU A 381 7.93 -4.88 6.84
N ALA A 382 8.42 -4.17 5.82
CA ALA A 382 8.30 -4.58 4.42
C ALA A 382 9.65 -4.47 3.68
N ASP A 383 10.03 -5.54 2.99
CA ASP A 383 11.03 -5.57 1.90
C ASP A 383 10.35 -6.17 0.65
N HIS A 384 10.84 -5.82 -0.53
CA HIS A 384 10.25 -5.84 -1.87
C HIS A 384 9.80 -7.22 -2.42
N ARG A 385 9.78 -8.28 -1.59
CA ARG A 385 9.47 -9.66 -2.00
C ARG A 385 8.10 -10.17 -1.54
N ARG A 386 7.58 -9.65 -0.41
CA ARG A 386 6.21 -9.87 0.11
C ARG A 386 5.87 -8.69 1.01
N GLY A 387 4.88 -7.89 0.62
CA GLY A 387 4.31 -6.91 1.55
C GLY A 387 3.46 -7.62 2.61
N PRO A 388 3.52 -7.22 3.89
CA PRO A 388 2.56 -7.70 4.89
C PRO A 388 1.13 -7.42 4.40
N SER A 389 0.18 -8.32 4.67
CA SER A 389 -1.21 -8.11 4.27
C SER A 389 -1.80 -6.91 5.00
N GLN A 390 -2.93 -6.39 4.51
CA GLN A 390 -3.67 -5.32 5.20
C GLN A 390 -3.92 -5.65 6.67
N GLU A 391 -4.27 -6.91 6.96
CA GLU A 391 -4.52 -7.37 8.32
C GLU A 391 -3.22 -7.41 9.14
N ASP A 392 -2.12 -7.91 8.57
CA ASP A 392 -0.81 -7.96 9.27
C ASP A 392 -0.30 -6.56 9.64
N ILE A 393 -0.46 -5.59 8.72
CA ILE A 393 -0.06 -4.20 8.98
C ILE A 393 -0.94 -3.60 10.07
N LEU A 394 -2.25 -3.85 10.03
CA LEU A 394 -3.17 -3.34 11.04
C LEU A 394 -2.88 -3.96 12.43
N LEU A 395 -2.61 -5.26 12.50
CA LEU A 395 -2.20 -5.92 13.74
C LEU A 395 -0.93 -5.25 14.31
N ALA A 396 0.09 -5.05 13.48
CA ALA A 396 1.31 -4.35 13.88
C ALA A 396 1.05 -2.90 14.32
N GLN A 397 0.12 -2.19 13.68
CA GLN A 397 -0.29 -0.84 14.10
C GLN A 397 -0.96 -0.84 15.46
N VAL A 398 -1.89 -1.77 15.71
CA VAL A 398 -2.58 -1.90 17.00
C VAL A 398 -1.58 -2.25 18.11
N GLU A 399 -0.65 -3.18 17.85
CA GLU A 399 0.40 -3.56 18.83
C GLU A 399 1.38 -2.41 19.10
N ALA A 400 1.86 -1.73 18.06
CA ALA A 400 2.76 -0.59 18.21
C ALA A 400 2.11 0.58 18.96
N PHE A 401 0.82 0.83 18.69
CA PHE A 401 0.08 1.89 19.36
C PHE A 401 -0.43 1.47 20.74
N ALA A 402 -0.65 0.18 21.03
CA ALA A 402 -1.17 -0.35 22.30
C ALA A 402 -2.38 0.46 22.85
N PRO A 403 -3.53 0.47 22.15
CA PRO A 403 -4.70 1.23 22.57
C PRO A 403 -5.37 0.64 23.82
N ASP A 404 -5.87 1.52 24.70
CA ASP A 404 -6.82 1.12 25.75
C ASP A 404 -8.18 0.78 25.13
N VAL A 405 -8.57 1.51 24.08
CA VAL A 405 -9.85 1.35 23.37
C VAL A 405 -9.60 1.17 21.88
N LEU A 406 -10.06 0.05 21.32
CA LEU A 406 -10.03 -0.20 19.88
C LEU A 406 -11.44 -0.01 19.31
N TYR A 407 -11.60 1.00 18.45
CA TYR A 407 -12.87 1.35 17.85
C TYR A 407 -12.90 0.96 16.37
N LEU A 408 -13.60 -0.12 16.04
CA LEU A 408 -13.75 -0.68 14.69
C LEU A 408 -15.03 -0.17 14.05
N SER A 409 -14.91 0.77 13.12
CA SER A 409 -16.07 1.29 12.36
C SER A 409 -16.52 0.36 11.22
N ASP A 410 -15.74 -0.68 10.94
CA ASP A 410 -16.10 -1.77 10.03
C ASP A 410 -15.95 -3.13 10.73
N PRO A 411 -16.87 -3.45 11.68
CA PRO A 411 -16.81 -4.68 12.47
C PRO A 411 -17.17 -5.94 11.67
N ILE A 412 -17.39 -5.80 10.35
CA ILE A 412 -17.64 -6.93 9.43
C ILE A 412 -16.33 -7.40 8.82
N THR A 413 -15.49 -6.46 8.39
CA THR A 413 -14.17 -6.76 7.85
C THR A 413 -13.18 -7.14 8.96
N PHE A 414 -13.27 -6.44 10.10
CA PHE A 414 -12.47 -6.69 11.30
C PHE A 414 -13.39 -7.20 12.39
N ASP A 415 -13.78 -8.47 12.31
CA ASP A 415 -14.72 -9.12 13.21
C ASP A 415 -14.03 -9.76 14.43
N ALA A 416 -14.74 -10.62 15.16
CA ALA A 416 -14.17 -11.36 16.28
C ALA A 416 -12.93 -12.20 15.91
N GLY A 417 -12.84 -12.72 14.68
CA GLY A 417 -11.67 -13.44 14.19
C GLY A 417 -10.41 -12.57 14.16
N PHE A 418 -10.55 -11.30 13.76
CA PHE A 418 -9.46 -10.33 13.81
C PHE A 418 -9.08 -9.99 15.26
N VAL A 419 -10.08 -9.70 16.12
CA VAL A 419 -9.83 -9.29 17.52
C VAL A 419 -9.09 -10.37 18.31
N ARG A 420 -9.40 -11.66 18.08
CA ARG A 420 -8.71 -12.80 18.71
C ARG A 420 -7.22 -12.89 18.39
N LYS A 421 -6.76 -12.27 17.30
CA LYS A 421 -5.34 -12.25 16.91
C LYS A 421 -4.52 -11.21 17.69
N LEU A 422 -5.17 -10.27 18.38
CA LEU A 422 -4.50 -9.19 19.11
C LEU A 422 -3.89 -9.69 20.42
N SER A 423 -2.60 -9.38 20.64
CA SER A 423 -1.91 -9.69 21.89
C SER A 423 -1.01 -8.51 22.34
N PRO A 424 -1.36 -7.77 23.42
CA PRO A 424 -2.55 -7.96 24.26
C PRO A 424 -3.84 -7.45 23.60
N ARG A 425 -4.98 -8.08 23.95
CA ARG A 425 -6.31 -7.57 23.60
C ARG A 425 -6.54 -6.21 24.28
N PRO A 426 -7.03 -5.18 23.57
CA PRO A 426 -7.41 -3.90 24.16
C PRO A 426 -8.44 -4.06 25.29
N ARG A 427 -8.44 -3.14 26.26
CA ARG A 427 -9.34 -3.19 27.43
C ARG A 427 -10.81 -3.04 27.04
N LEU A 428 -11.08 -2.36 25.94
CA LEU A 428 -12.41 -2.19 25.39
C LEU A 428 -12.38 -2.24 23.86
N VAL A 429 -13.13 -3.18 23.27
CA VAL A 429 -13.30 -3.31 21.82
C VAL A 429 -14.71 -2.88 21.44
N VAL A 430 -14.79 -1.82 20.64
CA VAL A 430 -16.05 -1.17 20.26
C VAL A 430 -16.25 -1.29 18.76
N GLY A 431 -17.43 -1.73 18.33
CA GLY A 431 -17.83 -1.74 16.93
C GLY A 431 -18.87 -0.66 16.64
N TRP A 432 -18.93 -0.15 15.41
CA TRP A 432 -20.07 0.65 14.94
C TRP A 432 -20.68 0.06 13.68
N ARG A 433 -22.02 0.00 13.61
CA ARG A 433 -22.72 -0.50 12.43
C ARG A 433 -24.10 0.11 12.21
N ALA A 434 -24.34 0.58 10.99
CA ALA A 434 -25.66 0.99 10.50
C ALA A 434 -25.84 0.61 9.01
N ALA A 435 -25.42 -0.60 8.64
CA ALA A 435 -25.47 -1.13 7.27
C ALA A 435 -25.59 -2.67 7.30
N ASN A 436 -25.85 -3.29 6.15
CA ASN A 436 -26.12 -4.73 6.01
C ASN A 436 -25.11 -5.60 6.75
N ILE A 437 -25.56 -6.64 7.44
CA ILE A 437 -24.70 -7.58 8.14
C ILE A 437 -24.85 -8.99 7.53
N PRO A 438 -23.76 -9.75 7.33
CA PRO A 438 -23.86 -11.11 6.85
C PRO A 438 -24.45 -12.03 7.94
N HIS A 439 -25.17 -13.08 7.54
CA HIS A 439 -25.67 -14.09 8.49
C HIS A 439 -24.55 -14.83 9.24
N THR A 440 -23.32 -14.77 8.75
CA THR A 440 -22.11 -15.36 9.35
C THR A 440 -21.35 -14.40 10.27
N TRP A 441 -21.86 -13.21 10.55
CA TRP A 441 -21.15 -12.22 11.36
C TRP A 441 -20.94 -12.71 12.81
N ASP A 442 -19.68 -12.78 13.24
CA ASP A 442 -19.27 -13.12 14.61
C ASP A 442 -18.95 -11.84 15.41
N ALA A 443 -19.79 -11.53 16.40
CA ALA A 443 -19.65 -10.35 17.25
C ALA A 443 -19.14 -10.68 18.68
N THR A 444 -18.70 -11.92 18.93
CA THR A 444 -18.40 -12.43 20.28
C THR A 444 -17.28 -11.71 21.02
N GLU A 445 -16.35 -11.09 20.31
CA GLU A 445 -15.21 -10.37 20.92
C GLU A 445 -15.46 -8.88 21.17
N PHE A 446 -16.63 -8.38 20.79
CA PHE A 446 -16.98 -6.97 20.96
C PHE A 446 -17.60 -6.72 22.34
N ASP A 447 -16.98 -5.81 23.09
CA ASP A 447 -17.50 -5.36 24.38
C ASP A 447 -18.71 -4.44 24.20
N LEU A 448 -18.77 -3.71 23.08
CA LEU A 448 -19.85 -2.79 22.76
C LEU A 448 -20.07 -2.68 21.24
N ILE A 449 -21.31 -2.84 20.78
CA ILE A 449 -21.71 -2.45 19.42
C ILE A 449 -22.58 -1.19 19.45
N LEU A 450 -22.16 -0.18 18.69
CA LEU A 450 -22.82 1.10 18.53
C LEU A 450 -23.69 1.10 17.26
N SER A 451 -24.97 1.45 17.41
CA SER A 451 -25.88 1.61 16.27
C SER A 451 -27.09 2.45 16.64
N ASN A 452 -27.58 3.26 15.70
CA ASN A 452 -28.83 4.00 15.83
C ASN A 452 -30.06 3.20 15.37
N LEU A 453 -29.88 1.96 14.92
CA LEU A 453 -30.97 1.06 14.55
C LEU A 453 -31.19 0.03 15.67
N ALA A 454 -32.40 -0.02 16.22
CA ALA A 454 -32.74 -0.93 17.31
C ALA A 454 -32.56 -2.39 16.89
N GLY A 455 -33.14 -2.79 15.75
CA GLY A 455 -33.04 -4.17 15.27
C GLY A 455 -31.61 -4.62 14.96
N LEU A 456 -30.70 -3.68 14.65
CA LEU A 456 -29.27 -4.02 14.50
C LEU A 456 -28.61 -4.26 15.85
N ARG A 457 -28.90 -3.43 16.87
CA ARG A 457 -28.40 -3.65 18.23
C ARG A 457 -28.89 -4.99 18.79
N ASP A 458 -30.18 -5.27 18.66
CA ASP A 458 -30.77 -6.54 19.09
C ASP A 458 -30.10 -7.73 18.38
N LYS A 459 -29.84 -7.58 17.07
CA LYS A 459 -29.15 -8.61 16.30
C LYS A 459 -27.69 -8.76 16.72
N ALA A 460 -26.97 -7.68 17.00
CA ALA A 460 -25.58 -7.74 17.46
C ALA A 460 -25.44 -8.50 18.79
N LEU A 461 -26.35 -8.26 19.74
CA LEU A 461 -26.43 -9.02 20.99
C LEU A 461 -26.70 -10.51 20.71
N ALA A 462 -27.64 -10.81 19.80
CA ALA A 462 -27.92 -12.20 19.40
C ALA A 462 -26.75 -12.89 18.66
N MET A 463 -25.84 -12.11 18.06
CA MET A 463 -24.60 -12.61 17.43
C MET A 463 -23.40 -12.65 18.40
N GLY A 464 -23.62 -12.38 19.69
CA GLY A 464 -22.63 -12.58 20.74
C GLY A 464 -21.95 -11.33 21.29
N ALA A 465 -22.29 -10.13 20.81
CA ALA A 465 -21.75 -8.90 21.42
C ALA A 465 -22.14 -8.80 22.90
N ARG A 466 -21.21 -8.34 23.75
CA ARG A 466 -21.45 -8.24 25.20
C ARG A 466 -22.49 -7.18 25.55
N ASP A 467 -22.48 -6.07 24.82
CA ASP A 467 -23.39 -4.95 25.00
C ASP A 467 -23.65 -4.24 23.66
N ALA A 468 -24.75 -3.49 23.57
CA ALA A 468 -25.09 -2.67 22.43
C ALA A 468 -25.78 -1.38 22.84
N ALA A 469 -25.32 -0.23 22.32
CA ALA A 469 -25.83 1.08 22.70
C ALA A 469 -26.30 1.92 21.51
N HIS A 470 -27.33 2.74 21.75
CA HIS A 470 -27.78 3.72 20.78
C HIS A 470 -26.71 4.78 20.57
N PHE A 471 -26.23 4.92 19.34
CA PHE A 471 -25.26 5.94 18.97
C PHE A 471 -25.36 6.24 17.47
N HIS A 472 -25.24 7.52 17.11
CA HIS A 472 -25.04 7.93 15.73
C HIS A 472 -23.84 8.87 15.61
N PRO A 473 -23.14 8.85 14.46
CA PRO A 473 -22.04 9.77 14.16
C PRO A 473 -22.50 11.23 14.02
N GLY A 474 -21.55 12.17 13.90
CA GLY A 474 -21.81 13.61 14.03
C GLY A 474 -21.14 14.46 12.97
N PHE A 475 -21.68 15.64 12.70
CA PHE A 475 -21.20 16.52 11.64
C PHE A 475 -20.01 17.41 12.08
N PRO A 476 -18.86 17.38 11.39
CA PRO A 476 -17.74 18.27 11.67
C PRO A 476 -17.98 19.71 11.19
N GLU A 477 -17.83 20.69 12.08
CA GLU A 477 -18.08 22.10 11.76
C GLU A 477 -17.11 22.68 10.71
N SER A 478 -15.93 22.07 10.56
CA SER A 478 -14.94 22.46 9.55
C SER A 478 -15.45 22.27 8.11
N LEU A 479 -16.31 21.28 7.87
CA LEU A 479 -16.86 21.02 6.54
C LEU A 479 -17.77 22.16 6.07
N LEU A 480 -18.63 22.67 6.95
CA LEU A 480 -19.46 23.84 6.65
C LEU A 480 -18.58 25.03 6.28
N ALA A 481 -17.51 25.28 7.04
CA ALA A 481 -16.58 26.38 6.74
C ALA A 481 -15.91 26.21 5.36
N ALA A 482 -15.59 24.98 4.96
CA ALA A 482 -14.94 24.66 3.69
C ALA A 482 -15.87 24.78 2.46
N VAL A 483 -17.19 24.72 2.65
CA VAL A 483 -18.17 24.80 1.55
C VAL A 483 -19.10 26.00 1.65
N LYS A 484 -18.93 26.90 2.62
CA LYS A 484 -19.85 28.01 2.90
C LYS A 484 -20.13 28.91 1.69
N ASP A 485 -19.15 29.07 0.80
CA ASP A 485 -19.20 29.95 -0.37
C ASP A 485 -19.90 29.30 -1.58
N GLN A 486 -20.32 28.02 -1.46
CA GLN A 486 -21.11 27.36 -2.48
C GLN A 486 -22.56 27.88 -2.43
N GLU A 487 -22.98 28.49 -3.53
CA GLU A 487 -24.35 28.95 -3.76
C GLU A 487 -25.22 27.85 -4.40
N PRO A 488 -26.55 27.85 -4.17
CA PRO A 488 -27.48 26.96 -4.85
C PRO A 488 -27.49 27.21 -6.37
N THR A 489 -27.31 26.15 -7.16
CA THR A 489 -27.31 26.18 -8.64
C THR A 489 -28.32 25.23 -9.27
N HIS A 490 -28.90 24.32 -8.49
CA HIS A 490 -29.87 23.32 -8.94
C HIS A 490 -31.09 23.31 -8.00
N ASP A 491 -32.25 22.94 -8.54
CA ASP A 491 -33.48 22.87 -7.74
C ASP A 491 -33.46 21.67 -6.80
N VAL A 492 -33.14 20.48 -7.31
CA VAL A 492 -33.08 19.23 -6.54
C VAL A 492 -31.73 18.54 -6.72
N CYS A 493 -31.12 18.11 -5.61
CA CYS A 493 -29.85 17.38 -5.60
C CYS A 493 -29.96 16.05 -4.85
N PHE A 494 -29.23 15.04 -5.33
CA PHE A 494 -28.99 13.80 -4.62
C PHE A 494 -27.56 13.29 -4.85
N CYS A 495 -26.89 12.87 -3.78
CA CYS A 495 -25.59 12.21 -3.83
C CYS A 495 -25.67 10.88 -3.08
N GLY A 496 -25.33 9.77 -3.73
CA GLY A 496 -25.39 8.46 -3.09
C GLY A 496 -25.21 7.28 -4.04
N GLN A 497 -25.21 6.08 -3.48
CA GLN A 497 -25.02 4.86 -4.26
C GLN A 497 -26.28 4.45 -5.04
N ILE A 498 -26.15 3.48 -5.93
CA ILE A 498 -27.27 2.73 -6.52
C ILE A 498 -26.88 1.26 -6.58
N ASN A 499 -27.85 0.38 -6.32
CA ASN A 499 -27.78 -1.07 -6.53
C ASN A 499 -29.20 -1.65 -6.54
N ALA A 500 -29.36 -2.85 -7.07
CA ALA A 500 -30.68 -3.47 -7.28
C ALA A 500 -31.27 -4.13 -6.01
N SER A 501 -30.43 -4.49 -5.04
CA SER A 501 -30.83 -5.26 -3.85
C SER A 501 -31.23 -4.37 -2.67
N GLN A 502 -30.41 -3.39 -2.34
CA GLN A 502 -30.55 -2.54 -1.14
C GLN A 502 -31.39 -1.28 -1.39
N TYR A 503 -31.39 -0.78 -2.62
CA TYR A 503 -31.89 0.57 -2.92
C TYR A 503 -33.11 0.58 -3.83
N ARG A 504 -33.90 -0.49 -3.86
CA ARG A 504 -35.06 -0.63 -4.76
C ARG A 504 -36.02 0.55 -4.66
N SER A 505 -36.47 0.87 -3.45
CA SER A 505 -37.42 1.97 -3.20
C SER A 505 -36.81 3.33 -3.54
N ARG A 506 -35.56 3.58 -3.11
CA ARG A 506 -34.81 4.79 -3.47
C ARG A 506 -34.67 4.96 -4.98
N ASN A 507 -34.32 3.90 -5.71
CA ASN A 507 -34.11 3.95 -7.15
C ASN A 507 -35.41 4.30 -7.89
N ALA A 508 -36.56 3.79 -7.43
CA ALA A 508 -37.86 4.15 -7.97
C ALA A 508 -38.14 5.65 -7.80
N ARG A 509 -37.82 6.23 -6.64
CA ARG A 509 -38.00 7.67 -6.39
C ARG A 509 -36.99 8.54 -7.13
N LEU A 510 -35.75 8.11 -7.25
CA LEU A 510 -34.78 8.80 -8.12
C LEU A 510 -35.28 8.79 -9.57
N HIS A 511 -35.87 7.69 -10.04
CA HIS A 511 -36.46 7.63 -11.37
C HIS A 511 -37.63 8.60 -11.53
N LEU A 512 -38.50 8.70 -10.52
CA LEU A 512 -39.59 9.67 -10.46
C LEU A 512 -39.05 11.11 -10.59
N LEU A 513 -37.99 11.46 -9.85
CA LEU A 513 -37.35 12.78 -9.92
C LEU A 513 -36.73 13.04 -11.31
N ALA A 514 -36.03 12.06 -11.87
CA ALA A 514 -35.44 12.18 -13.21
C ALA A 514 -36.50 12.37 -14.29
N ASN A 515 -37.65 11.67 -14.17
CA ASN A 515 -38.78 11.88 -15.06
C ASN A 515 -39.39 13.30 -14.89
N GLY A 516 -39.56 13.79 -13.66
CA GLY A 516 -39.99 15.16 -13.40
C GLY A 516 -39.07 16.21 -14.01
N CYS A 517 -37.76 15.99 -13.93
CA CYS A 517 -36.75 16.84 -14.58
C CYS A 517 -36.85 16.80 -16.11
N ALA A 518 -37.00 15.61 -16.70
CA ALA A 518 -37.14 15.45 -18.16
C ALA A 518 -38.42 16.12 -18.70
N GLN A 519 -39.44 16.25 -17.86
CA GLN A 519 -40.68 16.98 -18.16
C GLN A 519 -40.58 18.50 -17.89
N GLY A 520 -39.43 18.99 -17.43
CA GLY A 520 -39.20 20.41 -17.16
C GLY A 520 -39.86 20.93 -15.88
N ARG A 521 -40.26 20.09 -14.92
CA ARG A 521 -40.83 20.55 -13.63
C ARG A 521 -39.80 21.29 -12.77
N PHE A 522 -38.56 20.82 -12.74
CA PHE A 522 -37.45 21.36 -11.94
C PHE A 522 -36.11 20.87 -12.49
N GLY A 523 -35.02 21.57 -12.16
CA GLY A 523 -33.66 21.10 -12.42
C GLY A 523 -33.21 20.01 -11.46
N LEU A 524 -32.57 18.95 -11.97
CA LEU A 524 -32.07 17.84 -11.15
C LEU A 524 -30.58 17.63 -11.34
N ARG A 525 -29.86 17.46 -10.22
CA ARG A 525 -28.48 16.98 -10.21
C ARG A 525 -28.38 15.68 -9.42
N LEU A 526 -27.99 14.61 -10.12
CA LEU A 526 -27.68 13.34 -9.50
C LEU A 526 -26.17 13.11 -9.53
N ASN A 527 -25.61 12.73 -8.39
CA ASN A 527 -24.23 12.23 -8.29
C ASN A 527 -24.28 10.79 -7.76
N LEU A 528 -24.37 9.83 -8.69
CA LEU A 528 -24.56 8.42 -8.39
C LEU A 528 -23.24 7.64 -8.42
N SER A 529 -23.07 6.73 -7.47
CA SER A 529 -21.95 5.77 -7.37
C SER A 529 -22.43 4.33 -7.17
N GLY A 530 -21.54 3.34 -7.15
CA GLY A 530 -21.89 1.92 -7.00
C GLY A 530 -22.30 1.24 -8.31
N HIS A 531 -23.35 0.41 -8.26
CA HIS A 531 -23.79 -0.49 -9.34
C HIS A 531 -24.69 0.23 -10.36
N LEU A 532 -24.09 1.07 -11.21
CA LEU A 532 -24.80 1.90 -12.21
C LEU A 532 -25.57 1.09 -13.27
N GLU A 533 -25.31 -0.21 -13.40
CA GLU A 533 -26.12 -1.15 -14.18
C GLU A 533 -27.58 -1.16 -13.72
N ALA A 534 -27.85 -0.93 -12.43
CA ALA A 534 -29.20 -0.84 -11.88
C ALA A 534 -29.90 0.49 -12.18
N ALA A 535 -29.19 1.49 -12.72
CA ALA A 535 -29.78 2.78 -13.10
C ALA A 535 -30.55 2.66 -14.42
N THR A 536 -31.75 3.24 -14.47
CA THR A 536 -32.54 3.36 -15.70
C THR A 536 -31.89 4.32 -16.70
N PRO A 537 -32.27 4.31 -17.99
CA PRO A 537 -31.74 5.26 -18.98
C PRO A 537 -31.89 6.73 -18.56
N LEU A 538 -33.04 7.10 -17.98
CA LEU A 538 -33.28 8.44 -17.43
C LEU A 538 -32.32 8.80 -16.29
N LEU A 539 -32.06 7.87 -15.37
CA LEU A 539 -31.13 8.08 -14.28
C LEU A 539 -29.69 8.25 -14.78
N ARG A 540 -29.29 7.46 -15.78
CA ARG A 540 -27.96 7.58 -16.39
C ARG A 540 -27.79 8.92 -17.10
N ALA A 541 -28.82 9.40 -17.80
CA ALA A 541 -28.81 10.70 -18.46
C ALA A 541 -28.72 11.88 -17.47
N ALA A 542 -29.36 11.76 -16.30
CA ALA A 542 -29.30 12.79 -15.25
C ALA A 542 -28.09 12.66 -14.30
N ASN A 543 -27.30 11.60 -14.43
CA ASN A 543 -26.14 11.36 -13.56
C ASN A 543 -24.93 12.19 -14.01
N THR A 544 -24.37 12.95 -13.07
CA THR A 544 -23.17 13.78 -13.26
C THR A 544 -21.89 13.11 -12.72
N GLY A 545 -21.97 11.82 -12.40
CA GLY A 545 -20.85 11.02 -11.90
C GLY A 545 -20.71 11.04 -10.37
N PRO A 546 -19.86 10.16 -9.82
CA PRO A 546 -19.68 10.06 -8.37
C PRO A 546 -19.01 11.31 -7.80
N CYS A 547 -19.50 11.79 -6.66
CA CYS A 547 -18.87 12.86 -5.88
C CYS A 547 -18.60 12.37 -4.46
N PHE A 548 -17.45 12.73 -3.91
CA PHE A 548 -16.99 12.30 -2.60
C PHE A 548 -16.35 13.47 -1.85
N GLY A 549 -16.18 13.35 -0.54
CA GLY A 549 -15.50 14.36 0.29
C GLY A 549 -16.09 15.75 0.13
N LEU A 550 -15.23 16.77 0.08
CA LEU A 550 -15.63 18.18 -0.08
C LEU A 550 -16.48 18.42 -1.34
N ASP A 551 -16.25 17.69 -2.43
CA ASP A 551 -17.05 17.84 -3.65
C ASP A 551 -18.49 17.35 -3.46
N MET A 552 -18.70 16.31 -2.64
CA MET A 552 -20.04 15.88 -2.25
C MET A 552 -20.72 16.96 -1.42
N TYR A 553 -20.07 17.52 -0.40
CA TYR A 553 -20.66 18.58 0.42
C TYR A 553 -20.99 19.84 -0.40
N ARG A 554 -20.16 20.19 -1.39
CA ARG A 554 -20.48 21.24 -2.38
C ARG A 554 -21.70 20.86 -3.23
N ALA A 555 -21.79 19.61 -3.69
CA ALA A 555 -22.94 19.15 -4.47
C ALA A 555 -24.25 19.23 -3.65
N LEU A 556 -24.23 18.84 -2.37
CA LEU A 556 -25.39 19.01 -1.47
C LEU A 556 -25.80 20.48 -1.36
N ARG A 557 -24.84 21.36 -1.07
CA ARG A 557 -25.11 22.80 -0.91
C ARG A 557 -25.52 23.49 -2.20
N SER A 558 -25.18 22.90 -3.34
CA SER A 558 -25.62 23.38 -4.66
C SER A 558 -27.11 23.14 -4.93
N GLY A 559 -27.79 22.33 -4.11
CA GLY A 559 -29.23 22.08 -4.22
C GLY A 559 -30.06 23.03 -3.38
N ARG A 560 -31.12 23.59 -3.96
CA ARG A 560 -32.18 24.27 -3.19
C ARG A 560 -32.92 23.28 -2.30
N ILE A 561 -33.13 22.06 -2.79
CA ILE A 561 -33.67 20.91 -2.06
C ILE A 561 -32.69 19.75 -2.20
N VAL A 562 -32.25 19.19 -1.08
CA VAL A 562 -31.49 17.94 -1.07
C VAL A 562 -32.44 16.82 -0.72
N PHE A 563 -32.62 15.93 -1.69
CA PHE A 563 -33.45 14.75 -1.55
C PHE A 563 -32.71 13.67 -0.75
N ASP A 564 -33.42 13.02 0.17
CA ASP A 564 -32.93 11.83 0.86
C ASP A 564 -33.96 10.71 0.89
N ALA A 565 -33.48 9.48 0.68
CA ALA A 565 -34.28 8.27 0.81
C ALA A 565 -33.42 7.14 1.39
N ARG A 566 -33.99 6.40 2.33
CA ARG A 566 -33.31 5.31 3.04
C ARG A 566 -33.07 4.14 2.08
N GLY A 567 -31.97 3.42 2.29
CA GLY A 567 -31.81 2.07 1.76
C GLY A 567 -32.33 1.02 2.73
N ASP A 568 -32.59 -0.18 2.23
CA ASP A 568 -32.89 -1.32 3.09
C ASP A 568 -31.61 -1.72 3.85
N ILE A 569 -31.72 -1.93 5.16
CA ILE A 569 -30.59 -2.33 6.00
C ILE A 569 -30.99 -3.63 6.69
N GLY A 570 -30.31 -4.72 6.34
CA GLY A 570 -30.77 -6.04 6.73
C GLY A 570 -29.68 -7.09 6.97
N LEU A 571 -30.15 -8.23 7.46
CA LEU A 571 -29.37 -9.46 7.55
C LEU A 571 -29.34 -10.12 6.17
N LEU A 572 -28.16 -10.32 5.60
CA LEU A 572 -27.99 -10.98 4.31
C LEU A 572 -28.01 -12.51 4.51
N GLY A 573 -29.05 -13.16 3.97
CA GLY A 573 -29.17 -14.62 3.91
C GLY A 573 -28.11 -15.26 3.01
N PRO A 574 -28.00 -16.60 3.01
CA PRO A 574 -27.06 -17.35 2.16
C PRO A 574 -27.23 -17.10 0.66
N ASP A 575 -28.44 -16.73 0.24
CA ASP A 575 -28.84 -16.37 -1.12
C ASP A 575 -28.66 -14.88 -1.45
N GLY A 576 -28.16 -14.08 -0.49
CA GLY A 576 -28.00 -12.63 -0.61
C GLY A 576 -29.29 -11.82 -0.41
N ALA A 577 -30.41 -12.46 -0.05
CA ALA A 577 -31.64 -11.77 0.30
C ALA A 577 -31.49 -11.02 1.64
N ALA A 578 -31.90 -9.76 1.69
CA ALA A 578 -31.83 -8.95 2.90
C ALA A 578 -33.13 -9.04 3.71
N HIS A 579 -33.04 -9.47 4.96
CA HIS A 579 -34.14 -9.33 5.94
C HIS A 579 -34.01 -7.98 6.64
N ASP A 580 -34.98 -7.08 6.46
CA ASP A 580 -34.94 -5.73 7.02
C ASP A 580 -34.84 -5.77 8.55
N LEU A 581 -33.75 -5.20 9.08
CA LEU A 581 -33.49 -5.01 10.51
C LEU A 581 -33.79 -3.58 10.97
N ALA A 582 -33.95 -2.65 10.04
CA ALA A 582 -34.20 -1.25 10.34
C ALA A 582 -35.70 -0.96 10.50
N GLY A 583 -36.58 -1.74 9.87
CA GLY A 583 -38.03 -1.60 10.01
C GLY A 583 -38.47 -0.17 9.67
N ARG A 584 -39.16 0.50 10.61
CA ARG A 584 -39.60 1.90 10.49
C ARG A 584 -38.57 2.93 11.02
N GLN A 585 -37.29 2.58 11.11
CA GLN A 585 -36.22 3.48 11.54
C GLN A 585 -35.24 3.83 10.42
N THR A 586 -34.71 5.06 10.38
CA THR A 586 -33.63 5.48 9.48
C THR A 586 -32.33 5.72 10.21
N ALA A 587 -31.22 5.45 9.54
CA ALA A 587 -29.87 5.73 9.99
C ALA A 587 -29.04 6.51 8.97
N ASN A 588 -29.70 7.07 7.97
CA ASN A 588 -29.01 7.65 6.83
C ASN A 588 -28.20 8.90 7.23
N MET A 589 -26.89 8.88 6.94
CA MET A 589 -26.01 9.97 7.34
C MET A 589 -26.26 11.25 6.55
N ARG A 590 -26.86 11.14 5.36
CA ARG A 590 -27.26 12.28 4.54
C ARG A 590 -28.15 13.27 5.29
N ILE A 591 -28.94 12.81 6.26
CA ILE A 591 -29.78 13.68 7.12
C ILE A 591 -28.91 14.70 7.87
N PHE A 592 -27.83 14.23 8.49
CA PHE A 592 -26.92 15.07 9.28
C PHE A 592 -25.95 15.86 8.39
N GLU A 593 -25.50 15.28 7.29
CA GLU A 593 -24.62 15.96 6.33
C GLU A 593 -25.32 17.14 5.65
N THR A 594 -26.57 16.97 5.22
CA THR A 594 -27.35 18.00 4.53
C THR A 594 -27.66 19.17 5.46
N THR A 595 -28.18 18.87 6.65
CA THR A 595 -28.46 19.90 7.66
C THR A 595 -27.18 20.57 8.16
N GLY A 596 -26.08 19.80 8.28
CA GLY A 596 -24.76 20.31 8.69
C GLY A 596 -24.13 21.29 7.69
N VAL A 597 -24.34 21.08 6.38
CA VAL A 597 -23.94 22.06 5.35
C VAL A 597 -24.98 23.16 5.14
N GLY A 598 -26.06 23.20 5.92
CA GLY A 598 -27.09 24.24 5.88
C GLY A 598 -27.98 24.21 4.65
N ALA A 599 -28.13 23.05 4.00
CA ALA A 599 -29.07 22.86 2.90
C ALA A 599 -30.44 22.40 3.42
N PHE A 600 -31.49 22.69 2.65
CA PHE A 600 -32.84 22.20 2.96
C PHE A 600 -32.94 20.71 2.66
N LEU A 601 -33.25 19.91 3.68
CA LEU A 601 -33.43 18.46 3.57
C LEU A 601 -34.89 18.11 3.34
N LEU A 602 -35.16 17.29 2.32
CA LEU A 602 -36.43 16.61 2.10
C LEU A 602 -36.20 15.09 2.15
N THR A 603 -36.59 14.44 3.25
CA THR A 603 -36.30 13.03 3.52
C THR A 603 -37.55 12.15 3.62
N GLU A 604 -37.43 10.86 3.34
CA GLU A 604 -38.52 9.91 3.61
C GLU A 604 -38.88 9.87 5.11
N HIS A 605 -40.18 9.78 5.41
CA HIS A 605 -40.69 9.76 6.78
C HIS A 605 -40.51 8.39 7.46
N PHE A 606 -39.72 8.38 8.54
CA PHE A 606 -39.49 7.24 9.44
C PHE A 606 -39.67 7.66 10.90
N ASP A 607 -40.01 6.71 11.76
CA ASP A 607 -40.53 6.97 13.11
C ASP A 607 -39.49 7.64 14.01
N ASN A 608 -38.20 7.30 13.84
CA ASN A 608 -37.10 7.87 14.62
C ASN A 608 -36.54 9.20 14.07
N VAL A 609 -37.11 9.76 13.00
CA VAL A 609 -36.64 11.04 12.45
C VAL A 609 -36.85 12.18 13.45
N GLU A 610 -37.94 12.13 14.21
CA GLU A 610 -38.28 13.14 15.23
C GLU A 610 -37.31 13.15 16.41
N GLU A 611 -36.57 12.07 16.63
CA GLU A 611 -35.48 12.02 17.61
C GLU A 611 -34.31 12.93 17.19
N TYR A 612 -34.11 13.09 15.89
CA TYR A 612 -33.03 13.89 15.33
C TYR A 612 -33.47 15.34 15.08
N PHE A 613 -34.56 15.53 14.34
CA PHE A 613 -35.02 16.84 13.86
C PHE A 613 -36.55 16.89 13.82
N GLN A 614 -37.12 18.07 14.06
CA GLN A 614 -38.56 18.28 13.96
C GLN A 614 -39.03 18.49 12.51
N PRO A 615 -39.87 17.59 11.93
CA PRO A 615 -40.42 17.77 10.59
C PRO A 615 -41.26 19.05 10.47
N GLY A 616 -41.20 19.69 9.31
CA GLY A 616 -41.86 20.97 9.01
C GLY A 616 -41.26 22.19 9.73
N ARG A 617 -40.23 22.02 10.57
CA ARG A 617 -39.56 23.13 11.29
C ARG A 617 -38.05 23.16 11.13
N GLU A 618 -37.38 22.01 11.18
CA GLU A 618 -35.92 21.90 11.10
C GLU A 618 -35.48 21.12 9.84
N ILE A 619 -36.33 20.21 9.37
CA ILE A 619 -36.23 19.48 8.11
C ILE A 619 -37.64 19.30 7.54
N GLU A 620 -37.77 18.78 6.32
CA GLU A 620 -39.05 18.33 5.78
C GLU A 620 -39.04 16.84 5.48
N THR A 621 -40.19 16.19 5.61
CA THR A 621 -40.38 14.78 5.28
C THR A 621 -41.42 14.55 4.19
N TYR A 622 -41.43 13.38 3.56
CA TYR A 622 -42.52 12.93 2.70
C TYR A 622 -42.88 11.47 3.02
N ALA A 623 -44.16 11.11 2.93
CA ALA A 623 -44.67 9.77 3.19
C ALA A 623 -44.80 8.94 1.91
N ASP A 624 -45.06 9.58 0.77
CA ASP A 624 -45.26 8.90 -0.51
C ASP A 624 -44.74 9.72 -1.71
N ASP A 625 -44.80 9.11 -2.89
CA ASP A 625 -44.28 9.66 -4.15
C ASP A 625 -45.05 10.91 -4.62
N ARG A 626 -46.35 11.01 -4.28
CA ARG A 626 -47.15 12.19 -4.62
C ARG A 626 -46.74 13.36 -3.74
N GLU A 627 -46.68 13.13 -2.42
CA GLU A 627 -46.27 14.16 -1.46
C GLU A 627 -44.84 14.63 -1.72
N LEU A 628 -43.93 13.74 -2.11
CA LEU A 628 -42.57 14.08 -2.54
C LEU A 628 -42.58 15.15 -3.64
N LEU A 629 -43.34 14.93 -4.73
CA LEU A 629 -43.41 15.87 -5.85
C LEU A 629 -44.16 17.15 -5.48
N GLU A 630 -45.25 17.07 -4.72
CA GLU A 630 -46.00 18.23 -4.23
C GLU A 630 -45.13 19.13 -3.35
N LYS A 631 -44.34 18.55 -2.44
CA LYS A 631 -43.43 19.29 -1.57
C LYS A 631 -42.25 19.89 -2.32
N ILE A 632 -41.71 19.21 -3.34
CA ILE A 632 -40.71 19.82 -4.22
C ILE A 632 -41.29 21.06 -4.90
N ASP A 633 -42.45 20.95 -5.57
CA ASP A 633 -43.08 22.08 -6.25
C ASP A 633 -43.42 23.23 -5.29
N TYR A 634 -43.86 22.89 -4.08
CA TYR A 634 -44.18 23.86 -3.03
C TYR A 634 -42.93 24.60 -2.56
N TYR A 635 -41.90 23.91 -2.09
CA TYR A 635 -40.71 24.55 -1.51
C TYR A 635 -39.80 25.23 -2.55
N LEU A 636 -39.93 24.91 -3.84
CA LEU A 636 -39.30 25.70 -4.90
C LEU A 636 -39.97 27.08 -5.08
N LYS A 637 -41.26 27.21 -4.75
CA LYS A 637 -42.02 28.48 -4.80
C LYS A 637 -42.00 29.28 -3.48
N HIS A 638 -41.66 28.63 -2.37
CA HIS A 638 -41.66 29.24 -1.02
C HIS A 638 -40.23 29.32 -0.47
N GLU A 639 -39.41 30.17 -1.07
CA GLU A 639 -37.98 30.28 -0.76
C GLU A 639 -37.71 30.69 0.70
N ASP A 640 -38.41 31.70 1.23
CA ASP A 640 -38.20 32.17 2.60
C ASP A 640 -38.45 31.07 3.64
N GLN A 641 -39.54 30.32 3.48
CA GLN A 641 -39.88 29.20 4.35
C GLN A 641 -38.83 28.07 4.24
N ARG A 642 -38.39 27.76 3.02
CA ARG A 642 -37.35 26.75 2.76
C ARG A 642 -36.04 27.14 3.45
N LEU A 643 -35.61 28.39 3.31
CA LEU A 643 -34.39 28.91 3.94
C LEU A 643 -34.50 28.96 5.47
N GLU A 644 -35.67 29.32 6.00
CA GLU A 644 -35.92 29.29 7.45
C GLU A 644 -35.80 27.88 8.04
N ILE A 645 -36.40 26.88 7.37
CA ILE A 645 -36.29 25.47 7.79
C ILE A 645 -34.82 25.02 7.74
N ALA A 646 -34.10 25.30 6.63
CA ALA A 646 -32.69 24.94 6.49
C ALA A 646 -31.81 25.59 7.58
N ALA A 647 -32.05 26.86 7.92
CA ALA A 647 -31.33 27.57 8.97
C ALA A 647 -31.59 26.97 10.36
N ARG A 648 -32.84 26.58 10.66
CA ARG A 648 -33.20 25.88 11.91
C ARG A 648 -32.58 24.48 11.98
N GLY A 649 -32.59 23.73 10.87
CA GLY A 649 -31.90 22.44 10.74
C GLY A 649 -30.41 22.56 11.00
N LEU A 650 -29.74 23.57 10.43
CA LEU A 650 -28.33 23.85 10.70
C LEU A 650 -28.08 24.17 12.18
N ALA A 651 -28.93 25.00 12.80
CA ALA A 651 -28.81 25.34 14.21
C ALA A 651 -28.95 24.10 15.12
N ARG A 652 -29.92 23.22 14.83
CA ARG A 652 -30.11 21.93 15.52
C ARG A 652 -28.88 21.04 15.34
N CYS A 653 -28.40 20.89 14.11
CA CYS A 653 -27.25 20.06 13.77
C CYS A 653 -25.99 20.52 14.52
N ARG A 654 -25.65 21.82 14.45
CA ARG A 654 -24.48 22.37 15.17
C ARG A 654 -24.56 22.21 16.68
N LYS A 655 -25.75 22.28 17.26
CA LYS A 655 -25.96 22.21 18.71
C LYS A 655 -25.88 20.78 19.24
N GLN A 656 -26.53 19.82 18.57
CA GLN A 656 -26.76 18.47 19.11
C GLN A 656 -26.13 17.35 18.29
N HIS A 657 -25.98 17.56 16.98
CA HIS A 657 -25.48 16.55 16.05
C HIS A 657 -24.09 16.88 15.51
N SER A 658 -23.38 17.82 16.12
CA SER A 658 -21.99 18.09 15.78
C SER A 658 -21.10 16.93 16.21
N ILE A 659 -19.98 16.75 15.52
CA ILE A 659 -19.00 15.72 15.87
C ILE A 659 -18.47 15.91 17.29
N ARG A 660 -18.38 17.16 17.78
CA ARG A 660 -18.00 17.48 19.16
C ARG A 660 -19.06 17.06 20.18
N ALA A 661 -20.35 17.17 19.85
CA ALA A 661 -21.41 16.66 20.70
C ALA A 661 -21.37 15.13 20.74
N ARG A 662 -21.25 14.48 19.57
CA ARG A 662 -21.14 13.01 19.48
C ARG A 662 -19.88 12.47 20.15
N ALA A 663 -18.76 13.18 20.10
CA ALA A 663 -17.54 12.82 20.83
C ALA A 663 -17.73 12.79 22.35
N ARG A 664 -18.53 13.71 22.91
CA ARG A 664 -18.89 13.69 24.34
C ARG A 664 -19.80 12.52 24.68
N ASP A 665 -20.80 12.26 23.84
CA ASP A 665 -21.70 11.11 24.02
C ASP A 665 -20.91 9.78 23.92
N PHE A 666 -19.97 9.70 22.98
CA PHE A 666 -19.05 8.57 22.84
C PHE A 666 -18.16 8.42 24.08
N ASP A 667 -17.50 9.49 24.54
CA ASP A 667 -16.66 9.49 25.76
C ASP A 667 -17.44 8.98 26.98
N ALA A 668 -18.68 9.43 27.16
CA ALA A 668 -19.55 8.95 28.23
C ALA A 668 -19.77 7.43 28.16
N LEU A 669 -20.11 6.89 26.97
CA LEU A 669 -20.30 5.45 26.75
C LEU A 669 -19.02 4.65 27.04
N ILE A 670 -17.87 5.16 26.62
CA ILE A 670 -16.56 4.51 26.83
C ILE A 670 -16.19 4.49 28.31
N ARG A 671 -16.28 5.62 29.00
CA ARG A 671 -15.89 5.73 30.42
C ARG A 671 -16.79 4.89 31.31
N GLU A 672 -18.09 4.87 31.04
CA GLU A 672 -19.05 4.01 31.76
C GLU A 672 -18.58 2.55 31.72
N ARG A 673 -18.17 2.06 30.55
CA ARG A 673 -17.78 0.65 30.36
C ARG A 673 -16.36 0.34 30.83
N LEU A 674 -15.45 1.30 30.76
CA LEU A 674 -14.10 1.15 31.36
C LEU A 674 -14.14 1.10 32.89
N VAL A 675 -15.15 1.72 33.53
CA VAL A 675 -15.37 1.64 34.99
C VAL A 675 -16.14 0.38 35.38
N ALA A 676 -17.10 -0.05 34.56
CA ALA A 676 -17.93 -1.23 34.83
C ALA A 676 -17.17 -2.57 34.67
N SER A 677 -16.03 -2.61 33.99
CA SER A 677 -15.12 -3.76 34.00
C SER A 677 -14.49 -3.88 35.40
N PRO A 678 -14.90 -4.83 36.26
CA PRO A 678 -14.30 -5.00 37.58
C PRO A 678 -12.84 -5.36 37.39
N GLY A 679 -11.99 -4.85 38.29
CA GLY A 679 -10.55 -5.09 38.25
C GLY A 679 -10.22 -6.57 38.11
N GLU A 680 -9.79 -6.97 36.91
CA GLU A 680 -8.90 -8.11 36.78
C GLU A 680 -7.55 -7.68 37.32
N SER A 681 -7.33 -8.19 38.54
CA SER A 681 -6.12 -8.17 39.32
C SER A 681 -4.85 -8.01 38.49
N GLN A 682 -3.95 -7.14 38.97
CA GLN A 682 -2.56 -6.98 38.51
C GLN A 682 -1.70 -8.27 38.60
N THR A 683 -2.32 -9.44 38.82
CA THR A 683 -1.73 -10.78 38.80
C THR A 683 -1.95 -11.55 37.49
N ALA A 684 -2.65 -11.00 36.48
CA ALA A 684 -2.74 -11.60 35.14
C ALA A 684 -1.63 -11.12 34.18
N LEU A 685 -0.47 -10.70 34.71
CA LEU A 685 0.67 -10.19 33.94
C LEU A 685 1.54 -11.29 33.28
N PHE A 686 1.04 -12.52 33.21
CA PHE A 686 1.60 -13.67 32.48
C PHE A 686 0.41 -14.49 31.97
N ALA A 687 0.27 -14.93 30.71
CA ALA A 687 1.03 -14.77 29.50
C ALA A 687 0.05 -15.06 28.34
N ALA A 688 -0.18 -14.10 27.45
CA ALA A 688 -0.58 -14.42 26.08
C ALA A 688 0.72 -14.48 25.28
N ARG A 689 1.09 -15.66 24.79
CA ARG A 689 2.33 -15.84 24.02
C ARG A 689 2.25 -14.97 22.76
N PRO A 690 3.17 -14.01 22.57
CA PRO A 690 3.24 -13.31 21.29
C PRO A 690 3.65 -14.31 20.21
N SER A 691 3.17 -14.13 18.97
CA SER A 691 3.46 -15.06 17.87
C SER A 691 4.98 -15.26 17.73
N PRO A 692 5.50 -16.50 17.84
CA PRO A 692 6.94 -16.76 17.77
C PRO A 692 7.58 -16.21 16.50
N GLU A 693 6.85 -16.22 15.38
CA GLU A 693 7.33 -15.72 14.08
C GLU A 693 7.59 -14.21 14.10
N PHE A 694 6.69 -13.44 14.71
CA PHE A 694 6.76 -11.97 14.73
C PHE A 694 7.83 -11.44 15.70
N VAL A 695 7.90 -12.00 16.91
CA VAL A 695 8.92 -11.59 17.88
C VAL A 695 10.30 -12.01 17.40
N THR A 696 10.43 -13.19 16.76
CA THR A 696 11.69 -13.64 16.16
C THR A 696 12.10 -12.75 14.99
N ALA A 697 11.16 -12.28 14.15
CA ALA A 697 11.46 -11.34 13.07
C ALA A 697 11.95 -9.97 13.62
N LYS A 698 11.26 -9.42 14.63
CA LYS A 698 11.68 -8.17 15.30
C LYS A 698 13.06 -8.33 15.96
N ALA A 699 13.31 -9.47 16.60
CA ALA A 699 14.59 -9.82 17.19
C ALA A 699 15.69 -9.91 16.15
N ALA A 700 15.47 -10.59 15.02
CA ALA A 700 16.44 -10.71 13.94
C ALA A 700 16.87 -9.35 13.36
N VAL A 701 15.91 -8.42 13.20
CA VAL A 701 16.19 -7.05 12.74
C VAL A 701 17.01 -6.27 13.78
N LEU A 702 16.68 -6.38 15.07
CA LEU A 702 17.45 -5.74 16.14
C LEU A 702 18.86 -6.34 16.24
N THR A 703 19.00 -7.66 16.17
CA THR A 703 20.28 -8.37 16.12
C THR A 703 21.14 -7.88 14.97
N GLN A 704 20.59 -7.82 13.74
CA GLN A 704 21.32 -7.33 12.56
C GLN A 704 21.74 -5.86 12.71
N LYS A 705 20.88 -5.01 13.30
CA LYS A 705 21.24 -3.62 13.60
C LYS A 705 22.40 -3.56 14.59
N LEU A 706 22.35 -4.32 15.68
CA LEU A 706 23.39 -4.36 16.72
C LEU A 706 24.72 -4.87 16.18
N GLU A 707 24.72 -5.96 15.41
CA GLU A 707 25.90 -6.52 14.75
C GLU A 707 26.53 -5.52 13.78
N ARG A 708 25.70 -4.79 13.03
CA ARG A 708 26.17 -3.71 12.14
C ARG A 708 26.78 -2.55 12.92
N LEU A 709 26.23 -2.19 14.08
CA LEU A 709 26.82 -1.14 14.93
C LEU A 709 28.14 -1.60 15.56
N ALA A 710 28.22 -2.88 15.98
CA ALA A 710 29.45 -3.48 16.48
C ALA A 710 30.56 -3.48 15.41
N PHE A 711 30.18 -3.69 14.14
CA PHE A 711 31.11 -3.64 13.00
C PHE A 711 31.58 -2.22 12.64
N LEU A 712 30.75 -1.20 12.85
CA LEU A 712 31.02 0.18 12.39
C LEU A 712 31.88 1.02 13.35
N GLY A 713 32.15 0.56 14.57
CA GLY A 713 33.14 1.12 15.51
C GLY A 713 32.92 2.55 16.01
N SER A 714 32.05 3.35 15.39
CA SER A 714 31.67 4.70 15.84
C SER A 714 30.24 5.03 15.41
N VAL A 715 29.35 5.14 16.40
CA VAL A 715 27.93 5.45 16.25
C VAL A 715 27.58 6.48 17.33
N PRO A 716 26.72 7.47 17.07
CA PRO A 716 26.30 8.43 18.09
C PRO A 716 25.71 7.74 19.33
N GLU A 717 26.17 8.14 20.52
CA GLU A 717 25.81 7.51 21.81
C GLU A 717 24.28 7.46 22.05
N ASP A 718 23.55 8.49 21.60
CA ASP A 718 22.09 8.57 21.69
C ASP A 718 21.35 7.55 20.81
N ALA A 719 21.95 7.13 19.69
CA ALA A 719 21.38 6.12 18.80
C ALA A 719 21.59 4.72 19.38
N VAL A 720 22.76 4.49 19.99
CA VAL A 720 23.07 3.25 20.71
C VAL A 720 22.14 3.09 21.92
N ARG A 721 21.99 4.12 22.76
CA ARG A 721 21.11 4.05 23.95
C ARG A 721 19.64 3.80 23.60
N ARG A 722 19.11 4.40 22.52
CA ARG A 722 17.74 4.13 22.05
C ARG A 722 17.56 2.68 21.60
N LEU A 723 18.49 2.17 20.81
CA LEU A 723 18.44 0.79 20.32
C LEU A 723 18.54 -0.22 21.48
N LEU A 724 19.39 0.07 22.47
CA LEU A 724 19.54 -0.77 23.68
C LEU A 724 18.28 -0.76 24.56
N GLY A 725 17.49 0.32 24.55
CA GLY A 725 16.21 0.42 25.27
C GLY A 725 15.12 -0.54 24.77
N ASP A 726 15.18 -0.93 23.49
CA ASP A 726 14.23 -1.85 22.86
C ASP A 726 14.58 -3.33 23.09
N ILE A 727 15.78 -3.64 23.60
CA ILE A 727 16.28 -5.01 23.74
C ILE A 727 15.58 -5.74 24.87
N THR A 728 15.54 -5.16 26.08
CA THR A 728 14.96 -5.79 27.26
C THR A 728 13.47 -6.18 27.05
N PRO A 729 12.59 -5.32 26.47
CA PRO A 729 11.21 -5.70 26.15
C PRO A 729 11.10 -6.82 25.11
N VAL A 730 11.93 -6.81 24.05
CA VAL A 730 11.89 -7.83 23.00
C VAL A 730 12.44 -9.16 23.50
N THR A 731 13.54 -9.16 24.27
CA THR A 731 14.09 -10.37 24.89
C THR A 731 13.08 -10.99 25.87
N LYS A 732 12.37 -10.18 26.66
CA LYS A 732 11.28 -10.69 27.53
C LYS A 732 10.15 -11.33 26.71
N ALA A 733 9.75 -10.72 25.60
CA ALA A 733 8.75 -11.29 24.70
C ALA A 733 9.21 -12.61 24.04
N LEU A 734 10.50 -12.73 23.70
CA LEU A 734 11.09 -13.96 23.16
C LEU A 734 11.07 -15.09 24.20
N LEU A 735 11.45 -14.80 25.45
CA LEU A 735 11.38 -15.76 26.55
C LEU A 735 9.94 -16.23 26.81
N GLN A 736 8.96 -15.33 26.72
CA GLN A 736 7.54 -15.66 26.87
C GLN A 736 6.99 -16.49 25.70
N ALA A 737 7.59 -16.37 24.51
CA ALA A 737 7.22 -17.12 23.31
C ALA A 737 7.99 -18.44 23.12
N ASP A 738 8.75 -18.88 24.12
CA ASP A 738 9.69 -20.02 24.05
C ASP A 738 10.77 -19.90 22.96
N ALA A 739 11.04 -18.69 22.46
CA ALA A 739 12.02 -18.42 21.40
C ALA A 739 13.43 -18.18 21.98
N PHE A 740 13.91 -19.13 22.80
CA PHE A 740 15.12 -18.98 23.62
C PHE A 740 16.40 -18.74 22.80
N GLN A 741 16.54 -19.38 21.64
CA GLN A 741 17.68 -19.18 20.74
C GLN A 741 17.73 -17.77 20.15
N ALA A 742 16.58 -17.21 19.78
CA ALA A 742 16.49 -15.84 19.30
C ALA A 742 16.76 -14.84 20.45
N ALA A 743 16.35 -15.15 21.68
CA ALA A 743 16.69 -14.35 22.87
C ALA A 743 18.20 -14.32 23.11
N LEU A 744 18.89 -15.46 23.00
CA LEU A 744 20.35 -15.55 23.11
C LEU A 744 21.08 -14.80 21.98
N ALA A 745 20.61 -14.91 20.74
CA ALA A 745 21.19 -14.18 19.60
C ALA A 745 21.09 -12.66 19.79
N LEU A 746 19.92 -12.16 20.18
CA LEU A 746 19.68 -10.73 20.41
C LEU A 746 20.50 -10.18 21.57
N THR A 747 20.50 -10.88 22.72
CA THR A 747 21.29 -10.46 23.89
C THR A 747 22.80 -10.58 23.65
N GLY A 748 23.24 -11.56 22.86
CA GLY A 748 24.64 -11.72 22.44
C GLY A 748 25.12 -10.56 21.56
N ALA A 749 24.32 -10.16 20.56
CA ALA A 749 24.64 -9.01 19.72
C ALA A 749 24.68 -7.70 20.51
N ALA A 750 23.79 -7.54 21.50
CA ALA A 750 23.81 -6.41 22.43
C ALA A 750 25.09 -6.38 23.28
N LYS A 751 25.47 -7.52 23.84
CA LYS A 751 26.68 -7.69 24.65
C LYS A 751 27.96 -7.34 23.89
N ALA A 752 28.01 -7.65 22.59
CA ALA A 752 29.17 -7.36 21.73
C ALA A 752 29.53 -5.87 21.66
N LEU A 753 28.58 -4.97 21.97
CA LEU A 753 28.81 -3.52 22.02
C LEU A 753 29.56 -3.07 23.29
N GLN A 754 29.73 -3.94 24.29
CA GLN A 754 30.40 -3.65 25.57
C GLN A 754 29.79 -2.46 26.35
N VAL A 755 28.52 -2.16 26.10
CA VAL A 755 27.75 -1.14 26.84
C VAL A 755 26.91 -1.84 27.91
N PRO A 756 27.01 -1.47 29.20
CA PRO A 756 26.17 -2.04 30.25
C PRO A 756 24.69 -1.74 30.01
N VAL A 757 23.85 -2.79 30.00
CA VAL A 757 22.40 -2.68 29.87
C VAL A 757 21.74 -3.40 31.03
N ASN A 758 20.88 -2.69 31.75
CA ASN A 758 20.21 -3.21 32.95
C ASN A 758 19.34 -4.45 32.59
N ASN A 759 19.46 -5.53 33.37
CA ASN A 759 18.78 -6.81 33.20
C ASN A 759 19.13 -7.60 31.93
N LEU A 760 20.13 -7.19 31.14
CA LEU A 760 20.47 -7.89 29.91
C LEU A 760 21.06 -9.28 30.19
N GLU A 761 22.02 -9.39 31.11
CA GLU A 761 22.64 -10.66 31.45
C GLU A 761 21.71 -11.52 32.32
N PHE A 762 20.84 -10.89 33.12
CA PHE A 762 19.74 -11.59 33.81
C PHE A 762 18.79 -12.29 32.84
N LEU A 763 18.29 -11.58 31.82
CA LEU A 763 17.42 -12.18 30.80
C LEU A 763 18.16 -13.25 29.97
N ARG A 764 19.46 -13.06 29.73
CA ARG A 764 20.32 -14.06 29.07
C ARG A 764 20.47 -15.32 29.92
N ALA A 765 20.60 -15.19 31.24
CA ALA A 765 20.61 -16.33 32.16
C ALA A 765 19.30 -17.11 32.15
N LEU A 766 18.15 -16.43 32.09
CA LEU A 766 16.84 -17.08 31.94
C LEU A 766 16.73 -17.90 30.65
N ALA A 767 17.25 -17.38 29.53
CA ALA A 767 17.30 -18.13 28.27
C ALA A 767 18.18 -19.38 28.36
N PHE A 768 19.35 -19.28 29.02
CA PHE A 768 20.23 -20.43 29.25
C PHE A 768 19.60 -21.49 30.15
N LEU A 769 18.94 -21.09 31.23
CA LEU A 769 18.24 -22.03 32.11
C LEU A 769 17.11 -22.77 31.39
N ALA A 770 16.37 -22.07 30.51
CA ALA A 770 15.33 -22.69 29.68
C ALA A 770 15.89 -23.70 28.66
N LEU A 771 17.19 -23.62 28.33
CA LEU A 771 17.93 -24.54 27.46
C LEU A 771 18.77 -25.56 28.24
N ASP A 772 18.60 -25.65 29.57
CA ASP A 772 19.37 -26.50 30.48
C ASP A 772 20.88 -26.22 30.53
N GLU A 773 21.31 -25.02 30.15
CA GLU A 773 22.70 -24.57 30.17
C GLU A 773 23.07 -23.88 31.50
N ARG A 774 23.02 -24.64 32.60
CA ARG A 774 23.21 -24.10 33.97
C ARG A 774 24.55 -23.40 34.22
N ALA A 775 25.63 -23.87 33.60
CA ALA A 775 26.96 -23.24 33.72
C ALA A 775 26.98 -21.84 33.08
N SER A 776 26.44 -21.71 31.86
CA SER A 776 26.29 -20.44 31.13
C SER A 776 25.38 -19.45 31.87
N ALA A 777 24.31 -19.96 32.50
CA ALA A 777 23.42 -19.15 33.34
C ALA A 777 24.12 -18.58 34.58
N ARG A 778 24.94 -19.39 35.28
CA ARG A 778 25.72 -18.92 36.44
C ARG A 778 26.72 -17.83 36.06
N GLU A 779 27.38 -17.96 34.90
CA GLU A 779 28.30 -16.95 34.39
C GLU A 779 27.58 -15.63 34.08
N ALA A 780 26.43 -15.70 33.38
CA ALA A 780 25.61 -14.54 33.08
C ALA A 780 25.08 -13.83 34.33
N LEU A 781 24.60 -14.57 35.34
CA LEU A 781 24.15 -13.99 36.63
C LEU A 781 25.31 -13.35 37.41
N THR A 782 26.51 -13.94 37.36
CA THR A 782 27.70 -13.36 37.99
C THR A 782 28.10 -12.06 37.31
N GLU A 783 28.02 -11.99 35.97
CA GLU A 783 28.30 -10.78 35.20
C GLU A 783 27.25 -9.68 35.42
N GLU A 784 25.97 -10.04 35.51
CA GLU A 784 24.89 -9.11 35.87
C GLU A 784 25.16 -8.47 37.24
N LEU A 785 25.52 -9.25 38.26
CA LEU A 785 25.82 -8.74 39.60
C LEU A 785 27.14 -7.96 39.68
N ARG A 786 28.07 -8.21 38.76
CA ARG A 786 29.30 -7.42 38.62
C ARG A 786 29.00 -6.01 38.09
N LEU A 787 28.07 -5.91 37.13
CA LEU A 787 27.67 -4.64 36.51
C LEU A 787 26.59 -3.89 37.31
N PHE A 788 25.68 -4.63 37.94
CA PHE A 788 24.52 -4.15 38.69
C PHE A 788 24.37 -4.90 40.03
N PRO A 789 25.14 -4.52 41.07
CA PRO A 789 25.20 -5.26 42.35
C PRO A 789 23.88 -5.33 43.13
N ASP A 790 22.96 -4.39 42.86
CA ASP A 790 21.67 -4.26 43.53
C ASP A 790 20.56 -5.12 42.91
N ASN A 791 20.85 -5.91 41.87
CA ASN A 791 19.88 -6.80 41.24
C ASN A 791 19.53 -7.98 42.16
N ALA A 792 18.50 -7.79 43.01
CA ALA A 792 18.07 -8.77 44.01
C ALA A 792 17.58 -10.09 43.40
N GLU A 793 16.95 -10.04 42.22
CA GLU A 793 16.47 -11.23 41.51
C GLU A 793 17.64 -12.08 40.99
N ALA A 794 18.64 -11.46 40.37
CA ALA A 794 19.84 -12.15 39.91
C ALA A 794 20.62 -12.79 41.09
N ARG A 795 20.70 -12.11 42.24
CA ARG A 795 21.34 -12.63 43.46
C ARG A 795 20.61 -13.85 44.02
N ALA A 796 19.29 -13.78 44.12
CA ALA A 796 18.49 -14.90 44.60
C ALA A 796 18.61 -16.12 43.67
N MET A 797 18.61 -15.90 42.35
CA MET A 797 18.73 -16.96 41.35
C MET A 797 20.12 -17.62 41.36
N LEU A 798 21.18 -16.83 41.53
CA LEU A 798 22.55 -17.36 41.61
C LEU A 798 22.76 -18.22 42.86
N LEU A 799 22.17 -17.84 44.00
CA LEU A 799 22.20 -18.63 45.24
C LEU A 799 21.44 -19.95 45.08
N ALA A 800 20.25 -19.92 44.46
CA ALA A 800 19.46 -21.13 44.20
C ALA A 800 20.22 -22.14 43.32
N LEU A 801 20.99 -21.67 42.33
CA LEU A 801 21.84 -22.51 41.47
C LEU A 801 23.10 -23.05 42.17
N ALA A 802 23.45 -22.55 43.35
CA ALA A 802 24.59 -23.01 44.14
C ALA A 802 24.23 -24.08 45.18
N GLU A 803 22.93 -24.25 45.50
CA GLU A 803 22.44 -25.16 46.54
C GLU A 803 22.01 -26.56 46.04
N GLU A 804 21.96 -26.80 44.72
CA GLU A 804 21.67 -28.14 44.18
C GLU A 804 22.95 -29.01 44.08
N PRO A 805 22.98 -30.23 44.65
CA PRO A 805 24.16 -31.10 44.56
C PRO A 805 24.37 -31.58 43.12
N MET A 806 25.62 -31.54 42.65
CA MET A 806 26.03 -32.19 41.41
C MET A 806 25.71 -33.68 41.48
N ALA A 807 24.74 -34.12 40.67
CA ALA A 807 24.43 -35.52 40.39
C ALA A 807 25.13 -35.97 39.10
#